data_AF-A0A402C0W4-F1
#
_entry.id   AF-A0A402C0W4-F1
#
_cell.length_a   1.000
_cell.length_b   1.000
_cell.length_c   1.000
_cell.angle_alpha   90.00
_cell.angle_beta   90.00
_cell.angle_gamma   90.00
#
_symmetry.space_group_name_H-M   'P 1'
#
loop_
_entity.id
_entity.type
_entity.pdbx_description
1 polymer ?
#
loop_
_entity_poly.entity_id
_entity_poly.type
_entity_poly.pdbx_seq_one_letter_code
_entity_poly.pdbx_strand_id
1 'polypeptide(L)'
;MVDTSAPKVTEEEARAVAEEARESGWDKPSFAKELFLGRFRLDLVHPFPRPAADDAAKAEEFLVRLRAYCEEMDGSVIETQSRIPDEYVRGLADLGCFGLKISEEYGGLGLSQVAYNRALMLVASVHPSLGALLSAHQSIGVPEPLKLAGTPEQKREFLPRCARGAISAFLLTEPDVGSDPARLASSAVPIEGGAAYELDGVKLWTTNGVVAELLVVMARVPKSEGHRGGISAFVVEADTPGITVERRNAFMGLHGIENGVTRMYKVRVPRENLIGREGDGLKIALTTLNAGRLAIPAMCAGAGKWSLKIAREWSGVRVQWGKAIAEHAAVANKLSFMAATTYALEAVVDLSAQMNDEGRNDIRIEAALAKLWSSEMACVISDELIQVRGGRGYETAASLAARGERAVPVEQLDRDLRINRIFEGSSEIMRLLVAREAVDAHLTAAGDLADPHADTGAKARAAAKASGFYAKWLPQLVAGKGQVPTSFGEFGVLAKHLRFVERHSRKLARSTFYGMARWQAALEKQQGFLGRVVDIGAELFAMSATCVKAEMQRQENEAEGDAAYELADVFCRQAALRVEKLFDGLWHNTDDADKQVAHSILEGRYAWLERGVVDPSEGTGPWITEWTPGASTEENLARRFLHSTRL
;
A
#
# COMPACT_ATOMS: atom_id res chain seq x y z
N MET A 1 14.99 12.17 -35.78
CA MET A 1 13.95 12.76 -34.90
C MET A 1 13.36 11.60 -34.13
N VAL A 2 13.61 11.54 -32.82
CA VAL A 2 12.94 10.56 -31.96
C VAL A 2 11.50 11.03 -31.84
N ASP A 3 10.54 10.17 -32.15
CA ASP A 3 9.13 10.44 -31.89
C ASP A 3 8.94 10.56 -30.38
N THR A 4 8.67 11.78 -29.91
CA THR A 4 8.52 12.13 -28.50
C THR A 4 7.06 12.14 -28.07
N SER A 5 6.14 11.68 -28.92
CA SER A 5 4.75 11.48 -28.50
C SER A 5 4.68 10.37 -27.46
N ALA A 6 3.90 10.58 -26.40
CA ALA A 6 3.64 9.53 -25.42
C ALA A 6 3.12 8.29 -26.17
N PRO A 7 3.66 7.08 -25.90
CA PRO A 7 3.25 5.90 -26.65
C PRO A 7 1.73 5.70 -26.51
N LYS A 8 1.04 5.58 -27.64
CA LYS A 8 -0.37 5.17 -27.66
C LYS A 8 -0.43 3.68 -27.37
N VAL A 9 -0.61 3.34 -26.10
CA VAL A 9 -0.76 1.96 -25.62
C VAL A 9 -2.23 1.64 -25.55
N THR A 10 -2.65 0.56 -26.21
CA THR A 10 -4.01 0.03 -26.09
C THR A 10 -4.22 -0.61 -24.71
N GLU A 11 -5.48 -0.78 -24.28
CA GLU A 11 -5.80 -1.49 -23.03
C GLU A 11 -5.17 -2.90 -22.99
N GLU A 12 -5.17 -3.60 -24.13
CA GLU A 12 -4.61 -4.93 -24.26
C GLU A 12 -3.08 -4.95 -24.06
N GLU A 13 -2.37 -4.01 -24.68
CA GLU A 13 -0.91 -3.87 -24.54
C GLU A 13 -0.52 -3.46 -23.11
N ALA A 14 -1.26 -2.53 -22.50
CA ALA A 14 -1.01 -2.10 -21.12
C ALA A 14 -1.13 -3.28 -20.14
N ARG A 15 -2.17 -4.10 -20.34
CA ARG A 15 -2.39 -5.32 -19.57
C ARG A 15 -1.31 -6.36 -19.81
N ALA A 16 -0.91 -6.58 -21.06
CA ALA A 16 0.16 -7.52 -21.40
C ALA A 16 1.48 -7.14 -20.69
N VAL A 17 1.84 -5.86 -20.70
CA VAL A 17 3.03 -5.34 -20.01
C VAL A 17 2.93 -5.54 -18.49
N ALA A 18 1.76 -5.31 -17.89
CA ALA A 18 1.54 -5.56 -16.47
C ALA A 18 1.64 -7.06 -16.11
N GLU A 19 1.10 -7.94 -16.96
CA GLU A 19 1.17 -9.40 -16.78
C GLU A 19 2.60 -9.93 -16.97
N GLU A 20 3.37 -9.41 -17.93
CA GLU A 20 4.78 -9.77 -18.13
C GLU A 20 5.67 -9.32 -16.97
N ALA A 21 5.36 -8.17 -16.38
CA ALA A 21 6.06 -7.65 -15.21
C ALA A 21 5.69 -8.35 -13.90
N ARG A 22 4.63 -9.17 -13.91
CA ARG A 22 4.19 -9.92 -12.74
C ARG A 22 5.22 -10.99 -12.36
N GLU A 23 5.39 -11.20 -11.07
CA GLU A 23 6.14 -12.36 -10.59
C GLU A 23 5.42 -13.66 -10.97
N SER A 24 6.01 -14.41 -11.90
CA SER A 24 5.52 -15.70 -12.35
C SER A 24 5.92 -16.82 -11.38
N GLY A 25 4.96 -17.61 -10.93
CA GLY A 25 5.19 -18.74 -10.02
C GLY A 25 4.76 -18.43 -8.58
N TRP A 26 4.24 -19.46 -7.91
CA TRP A 26 3.90 -19.45 -6.50
C TRP A 26 4.75 -20.52 -5.84
N ASP A 27 5.98 -20.17 -5.48
CA ASP A 27 6.93 -21.15 -4.91
C ASP A 27 6.64 -21.41 -3.42
N LYS A 28 5.80 -20.56 -2.81
CA LYS A 28 5.42 -20.59 -1.40
C LYS A 28 3.89 -20.56 -1.25
N PRO A 29 3.33 -21.16 -0.19
CA PRO A 29 1.91 -21.05 0.10
C PRO A 29 1.52 -19.60 0.44
N SER A 30 0.26 -19.24 0.18
CA SER A 30 -0.35 -17.97 0.61
C SER A 30 -1.67 -18.28 1.30
N PHE A 31 -1.84 -17.75 2.51
CA PHE A 31 -3.06 -17.91 3.27
C PHE A 31 -4.23 -17.21 2.57
N ALA A 32 -4.01 -15.99 2.09
CA ALA A 32 -5.04 -15.22 1.41
C ALA A 32 -5.46 -15.88 0.08
N LYS A 33 -4.51 -16.39 -0.71
CA LYS A 33 -4.83 -17.18 -1.92
C LYS A 33 -5.71 -18.39 -1.59
N GLU A 34 -5.38 -19.11 -0.53
CA GLU A 34 -6.14 -20.28 -0.09
C GLU A 34 -7.56 -19.89 0.37
N LEU A 35 -7.73 -18.74 1.05
CA LEU A 35 -9.06 -18.19 1.38
C LEU A 35 -9.92 -17.98 0.12
N PHE A 36 -9.38 -17.37 -0.94
CA PHE A 36 -10.12 -17.18 -2.20
C PHE A 36 -10.47 -18.49 -2.90
N LEU A 37 -9.67 -19.54 -2.70
CA LEU A 37 -9.93 -20.89 -3.18
C LEU A 37 -10.87 -21.70 -2.25
N GLY A 38 -11.41 -21.08 -1.20
CA GLY A 38 -12.31 -21.74 -0.25
C GLY A 38 -11.63 -22.76 0.65
N ARG A 39 -10.31 -22.62 0.84
CA ARG A 39 -9.49 -23.49 1.69
C ARG A 39 -8.97 -22.66 2.87
N PHE A 40 -9.54 -22.90 4.05
CA PHE A 40 -9.10 -22.23 5.27
C PHE A 40 -7.87 -22.92 5.88
N ARG A 41 -6.68 -22.58 5.37
CA ARG A 41 -5.38 -23.12 5.81
C ARG A 41 -4.85 -22.38 7.04
N LEU A 42 -5.53 -22.55 8.17
CA LEU A 42 -5.20 -21.91 9.44
C LEU A 42 -3.74 -22.18 9.87
N ASP A 43 -3.17 -23.31 9.47
CA ASP A 43 -1.77 -23.70 9.72
C ASP A 43 -0.72 -22.75 9.10
N LEU A 44 -1.11 -21.89 8.16
CA LEU A 44 -0.20 -20.89 7.57
C LEU A 44 -0.07 -19.62 8.42
N VAL A 45 -0.98 -19.41 9.39
CA VAL A 45 -1.05 -18.20 10.22
C VAL A 45 -1.22 -18.50 11.72
N HIS A 46 -1.36 -19.77 12.09
CA HIS A 46 -1.47 -20.25 13.48
C HIS A 46 -0.53 -21.45 13.73
N PRO A 47 0.25 -21.45 14.83
CA PRO A 47 0.40 -20.39 15.84
C PRO A 47 0.87 -19.08 15.21
N PHE A 48 0.52 -17.95 15.83
CA PHE A 48 0.89 -16.63 15.32
C PHE A 48 2.42 -16.59 15.17
N PRO A 49 2.95 -16.20 14.00
CA PRO A 49 4.38 -16.08 13.78
C PRO A 49 5.07 -15.23 14.87
N ARG A 50 6.36 -15.48 15.15
CA ARG A 50 7.10 -14.70 16.15
C ARG A 50 8.48 -14.36 15.64
N PRO A 51 8.99 -13.13 15.92
CA PRO A 51 10.38 -12.82 15.67
C PRO A 51 11.27 -13.68 16.58
N ALA A 52 12.52 -13.90 16.16
CA ALA A 52 13.53 -14.48 17.04
C ALA A 52 13.74 -13.56 18.26
N ALA A 53 14.11 -14.15 19.42
CA ALA A 53 14.27 -13.39 20.66
C ALA A 53 15.30 -12.25 20.53
N ASP A 54 16.41 -12.51 19.85
CA ASP A 54 17.47 -11.52 19.62
C ASP A 54 16.97 -10.38 18.71
N ASP A 55 16.22 -10.69 17.66
CA ASP A 55 15.61 -9.68 16.77
C ASP A 55 14.61 -8.81 17.54
N ALA A 56 13.81 -9.41 18.41
CA ALA A 56 12.85 -8.71 19.24
C ALA A 56 13.53 -7.78 20.26
N ALA A 57 14.59 -8.25 20.92
CA ALA A 57 15.36 -7.45 21.87
C ALA A 57 16.05 -6.26 21.18
N LYS A 58 16.69 -6.50 20.03
CA LYS A 58 17.31 -5.47 19.20
C LYS A 58 16.31 -4.43 18.72
N ALA A 59 15.12 -4.87 18.30
CA ALA A 59 14.05 -3.97 17.91
C ALA A 59 13.60 -3.09 19.08
N GLU A 60 13.42 -3.67 20.27
CA GLU A 60 12.98 -2.91 21.46
C GLU A 60 14.02 -1.88 21.90
N GLU A 61 15.30 -2.23 21.93
CA GLU A 61 16.39 -1.31 22.24
C GLU A 61 16.40 -0.10 21.30
N PHE A 62 16.22 -0.34 19.99
CA PHE A 62 16.11 0.73 19.00
C PHE A 62 14.86 1.59 19.22
N LEU A 63 13.70 0.98 19.44
CA LEU A 63 12.43 1.70 19.61
C LEU A 63 12.41 2.58 20.86
N VAL A 64 13.10 2.18 21.94
CA VAL A 64 13.28 3.02 23.14
C VAL A 64 14.05 4.30 22.81
N ARG A 65 15.17 4.19 22.08
CA ARG A 65 15.96 5.35 21.65
C ARG A 65 15.19 6.24 20.69
N LEU A 66 14.49 5.64 19.72
CA LEU A 66 13.65 6.37 18.78
C LEU A 66 12.51 7.11 19.48
N ARG A 67 11.90 6.51 20.52
CA ARG A 67 10.85 7.15 21.32
C ARG A 67 11.35 8.39 22.03
N ALA A 68 12.49 8.29 22.71
CA ALA A 68 13.08 9.43 23.40
C ALA A 68 13.28 10.62 22.45
N TYR A 69 13.78 10.36 21.24
CA TYR A 69 13.93 11.41 20.22
C TYR A 69 12.60 11.92 19.66
N CYS A 70 11.61 11.04 19.47
CA CYS A 70 10.27 11.46 19.03
C CYS A 70 9.57 12.38 20.04
N GLU A 71 9.82 12.20 21.33
CA GLU A 71 9.27 13.05 22.39
C GLU A 71 9.89 14.46 22.43
N GLU A 72 11.06 14.66 21.80
CA GLU A 72 11.72 15.96 21.65
C GLU A 72 11.27 16.73 20.39
N MET A 73 10.67 16.05 19.42
CA MET A 73 10.19 16.66 18.17
C MET A 73 8.79 17.28 18.35
N ASP A 74 8.54 18.39 17.65
CA ASP A 74 7.23 19.04 17.61
C ASP A 74 6.64 18.98 16.19
N GLY A 75 5.63 18.13 16.00
CA GLY A 75 4.93 17.99 14.73
C GLY A 75 4.21 19.27 14.26
N SER A 76 3.85 20.18 15.17
CA SER A 76 3.17 21.43 14.81
C SER A 76 4.07 22.40 14.03
N VAL A 77 5.38 22.31 14.23
CA VAL A 77 6.38 23.04 13.44
C VAL A 77 6.33 22.59 11.98
N ILE A 78 6.26 21.27 11.76
CA ILE A 78 6.17 20.69 10.40
C ILE A 78 4.87 21.12 9.72
N GLU A 79 3.74 21.03 10.42
CA GLU A 79 2.43 21.41 9.90
C GLU A 79 2.41 22.89 9.49
N THR A 80 2.88 23.78 10.37
CA THR A 80 2.84 25.24 10.14
C THR A 80 3.81 25.68 9.05
N GLN A 81 5.01 25.09 9.01
CA GLN A 81 6.03 25.47 8.02
C GLN A 81 5.88 24.70 6.71
N SER A 82 5.01 23.68 6.66
CA SER A 82 4.88 22.76 5.54
C SER A 82 6.23 22.22 5.07
N ARG A 83 7.15 21.96 6.01
CA ARG A 83 8.53 21.52 5.77
C ARG A 83 9.04 20.76 7.00
N ILE A 84 9.78 19.66 6.78
CA ILE A 84 10.45 18.96 7.89
C ILE A 84 11.71 19.75 8.27
N PRO A 85 11.92 20.10 9.55
CA PRO A 85 13.15 20.74 10.02
C PRO A 85 14.39 19.87 9.79
N ASP A 86 15.49 20.50 9.39
CA ASP A 86 16.72 19.80 9.02
C ASP A 86 17.38 19.13 10.23
N GLU A 87 17.19 19.68 11.44
CA GLU A 87 17.60 19.05 12.71
C GLU A 87 16.87 17.74 12.98
N TYR A 88 15.57 17.65 12.67
CA TYR A 88 14.81 16.42 12.89
C TYR A 88 15.37 15.29 12.03
N VAL A 89 15.64 15.59 10.76
CA VAL A 89 16.24 14.64 9.82
C VAL A 89 17.65 14.24 10.23
N ARG A 90 18.47 15.17 10.72
CA ARG A 90 19.82 14.88 11.23
C ARG A 90 19.78 13.90 12.40
N GLY A 91 18.96 14.14 13.43
CA GLY A 91 18.88 13.20 14.56
C GLY A 91 18.28 11.84 14.17
N LEU A 92 17.34 11.79 13.22
CA LEU A 92 16.88 10.52 12.65
C LEU A 92 18.01 9.76 11.93
N ALA A 93 18.88 10.47 11.20
CA ALA A 93 20.05 9.88 10.55
C ALA A 93 21.09 9.39 11.56
N ASP A 94 21.39 10.18 12.60
CA ASP A 94 22.32 9.81 13.67
C ASP A 94 21.85 8.56 14.45
N LEU A 95 20.54 8.37 14.60
CA LEU A 95 19.95 7.15 15.17
C LEU A 95 19.97 5.94 14.22
N GLY A 96 20.28 6.13 12.94
CA GLY A 96 20.28 5.07 11.92
C GLY A 96 18.92 4.83 11.25
N CYS A 97 17.97 5.76 11.32
CA CYS A 97 16.61 5.57 10.81
C CYS A 97 16.52 5.44 9.27
N PHE A 98 17.54 5.88 8.52
CA PHE A 98 17.62 5.64 7.07
C PHE A 98 18.17 4.23 6.74
N GLY A 99 18.73 3.54 7.73
CA GLY A 99 19.31 2.20 7.62
C GLY A 99 18.52 1.07 8.28
N LEU A 100 17.29 1.31 8.77
CA LEU A 100 16.47 0.34 9.54
C LEU A 100 16.54 -1.10 9.00
N LYS A 101 16.13 -1.34 7.74
CA LYS A 101 16.09 -2.68 7.13
C LYS A 101 17.37 -3.07 6.37
N ILE A 102 18.32 -2.14 6.21
CA ILE A 102 19.55 -2.42 5.47
C ILE A 102 20.39 -3.39 6.31
N SER A 103 20.94 -4.43 5.68
CA SER A 103 21.78 -5.42 6.36
C SER A 103 22.96 -4.75 7.06
N GLU A 104 23.35 -5.28 8.22
CA GLU A 104 24.49 -4.78 9.00
C GLU A 104 25.80 -4.83 8.21
N GLU A 105 25.94 -5.76 7.26
CA GLU A 105 27.11 -5.85 6.37
C GLU A 105 27.31 -4.58 5.52
N TYR A 106 26.22 -3.83 5.28
CA TYR A 106 26.22 -2.56 4.57
C TYR A 106 26.04 -1.38 5.54
N GLY A 107 26.26 -1.56 6.85
CA GLY A 107 26.18 -0.51 7.86
C GLY A 107 24.76 -0.10 8.26
N GLY A 108 23.75 -0.87 7.89
CA GLY A 108 22.38 -0.68 8.37
C GLY A 108 22.15 -1.30 9.75
N LEU A 109 20.90 -1.21 10.23
CA LEU A 109 20.50 -1.77 11.52
C LEU A 109 19.98 -3.21 11.41
N GLY A 110 19.76 -3.75 10.21
CA GLY A 110 19.30 -5.13 10.01
C GLY A 110 18.01 -5.47 10.74
N LEU A 111 17.13 -4.49 10.97
CA LEU A 111 15.85 -4.70 11.65
C LEU A 111 14.85 -5.41 10.74
N SER A 112 13.99 -6.20 11.37
CA SER A 112 12.89 -6.89 10.71
C SER A 112 11.82 -5.92 10.19
N GLN A 113 10.95 -6.39 9.30
CA GLN A 113 9.79 -5.63 8.81
C GLN A 113 8.85 -5.26 9.96
N VAL A 114 8.68 -6.13 10.95
CA VAL A 114 7.90 -5.82 12.17
C VAL A 114 8.49 -4.62 12.91
N ALA A 115 9.81 -4.63 13.16
CA ALA A 115 10.50 -3.55 13.87
C ALA A 115 10.45 -2.24 13.08
N TYR A 116 10.65 -2.31 11.76
CA TYR A 116 10.49 -1.19 10.84
C TYR A 116 9.08 -0.59 10.88
N ASN A 117 8.03 -1.42 10.83
CA ASN A 117 6.65 -0.96 10.93
C ASN A 117 6.36 -0.28 12.28
N ARG A 118 6.86 -0.82 13.39
CA ARG A 118 6.75 -0.19 14.73
C ARG A 118 7.48 1.15 14.79
N ALA A 119 8.65 1.28 14.15
CA ALA A 119 9.38 2.54 14.05
C ALA A 119 8.61 3.58 13.24
N LEU A 120 8.02 3.18 12.09
CA LEU A 120 7.17 4.06 11.29
C LEU A 120 5.93 4.54 12.05
N MET A 121 5.26 3.67 12.80
CA MET A 121 4.14 4.06 13.68
C MET A 121 4.54 5.16 14.65
N LEU A 122 5.73 5.04 15.25
CA LEU A 122 6.23 5.96 16.26
C LEU A 122 6.55 7.34 15.67
N VAL A 123 7.32 7.40 14.58
CA VAL A 123 7.65 8.69 13.93
C VAL A 123 6.41 9.35 13.32
N ALA A 124 5.49 8.56 12.74
CA ALA A 124 4.26 9.07 12.17
C ALA A 124 3.30 9.63 13.24
N SER A 125 3.42 9.18 14.50
CA SER A 125 2.66 9.74 15.61
C SER A 125 3.09 11.15 16.02
N VAL A 126 4.32 11.55 15.65
CA VAL A 126 4.78 12.95 15.75
C VAL A 126 4.25 13.74 14.57
N HIS A 127 4.55 13.28 13.35
CA HIS A 127 4.00 13.84 12.12
C HIS A 127 4.12 12.80 10.97
N PRO A 128 3.06 12.52 10.19
CA PRO A 128 3.07 11.45 9.19
C PRO A 128 4.01 11.70 8.01
N SER A 129 4.40 12.95 7.73
CA SER A 129 5.44 13.25 6.72
C SER A 129 6.82 12.70 7.07
N LEU A 130 7.14 12.50 8.37
CA LEU A 130 8.37 11.80 8.80
C LEU A 130 8.31 10.31 8.42
N GLY A 131 7.14 9.68 8.62
CA GLY A 131 6.89 8.31 8.19
C GLY A 131 6.99 8.17 6.67
N ALA A 132 6.44 9.12 5.91
CA ALA A 132 6.55 9.16 4.46
C ALA A 132 8.00 9.33 3.98
N LEU A 133 8.80 10.19 4.64
CA LEU A 133 10.22 10.40 4.33
C LEU A 133 11.01 9.09 4.46
N LEU A 134 10.90 8.42 5.60
CA LEU A 134 11.60 7.15 5.86
C LEU A 134 11.08 6.01 4.98
N SER A 135 9.75 5.93 4.79
CA SER A 135 9.15 4.90 3.95
C SER A 135 9.51 5.04 2.49
N ALA A 136 9.41 6.25 1.91
CA ALA A 136 9.81 6.46 0.52
C ALA A 136 11.30 6.13 0.31
N HIS A 137 12.17 6.39 1.30
CA HIS A 137 13.57 6.01 1.25
C HIS A 137 13.78 4.48 1.25
N GLN A 138 13.12 3.72 2.13
CA GLN A 138 13.46 2.32 2.38
C GLN A 138 12.48 1.27 1.83
N SER A 139 11.23 1.64 1.59
CA SER A 139 10.20 0.75 1.04
C SER A 139 10.20 0.72 -0.48
N ILE A 140 10.56 1.83 -1.14
CA ILE A 140 10.55 1.96 -2.61
C ILE A 140 11.82 2.59 -3.19
N GLY A 141 12.52 3.44 -2.41
CA GLY A 141 13.79 4.03 -2.80
C GLY A 141 14.92 3.00 -2.87
N VAL A 142 16.11 3.46 -3.28
CA VAL A 142 17.30 2.64 -3.62
C VAL A 142 17.52 1.36 -2.79
N PRO A 143 17.42 1.36 -1.44
CA PRO A 143 17.59 0.15 -0.64
C PRO A 143 16.80 -1.08 -1.09
N GLU A 144 15.51 -0.95 -1.39
CA GLU A 144 14.65 -2.12 -1.65
C GLU A 144 14.86 -2.70 -3.06
N PRO A 145 14.85 -1.91 -4.16
CA PRO A 145 15.20 -2.43 -5.49
C PRO A 145 16.60 -3.06 -5.54
N LEU A 146 17.59 -2.47 -4.86
CA LEU A 146 18.93 -3.06 -4.82
C LEU A 146 18.98 -4.34 -3.99
N LYS A 147 18.25 -4.43 -2.87
CA LYS A 147 18.13 -5.68 -2.10
C LYS A 147 17.64 -6.82 -3.00
N LEU A 148 16.61 -6.55 -3.80
CA LEU A 148 15.91 -7.53 -4.65
C LEU A 148 16.67 -7.88 -5.93
N ALA A 149 17.21 -6.89 -6.64
CA ALA A 149 17.71 -7.05 -8.01
C ALA A 149 19.09 -6.40 -8.25
N GLY A 150 19.70 -5.80 -7.23
CA GLY A 150 21.01 -5.17 -7.33
C GLY A 150 22.16 -6.17 -7.38
N THR A 151 23.21 -5.85 -8.14
CA THR A 151 24.46 -6.61 -8.16
C THR A 151 25.22 -6.47 -6.83
N PRO A 152 26.15 -7.39 -6.49
CA PRO A 152 26.99 -7.23 -5.30
C PRO A 152 27.78 -5.91 -5.30
N GLU A 153 28.18 -5.42 -6.46
CA GLU A 153 28.90 -4.15 -6.63
C GLU A 153 27.99 -2.96 -6.29
N GLN A 154 26.78 -2.91 -6.85
CA GLN A 154 25.79 -1.88 -6.55
C GLN A 154 25.42 -1.88 -5.06
N LYS A 155 25.25 -3.07 -4.46
CA LYS A 155 24.94 -3.19 -3.02
C LYS A 155 26.05 -2.60 -2.16
N ARG A 156 27.32 -2.94 -2.44
CA ARG A 156 28.49 -2.42 -1.71
C ARG A 156 28.68 -0.91 -1.92
N GLU A 157 28.30 -0.38 -3.06
CA GLU A 157 28.42 1.05 -3.36
C GLU A 157 27.31 1.89 -2.70
N PHE A 158 26.04 1.52 -2.91
CA PHE A 158 24.92 2.40 -2.59
C PHE A 158 24.27 2.12 -1.23
N LEU A 159 24.24 0.87 -0.74
CA LEU A 159 23.56 0.56 0.53
C LEU A 159 24.25 1.21 1.74
N PRO A 160 25.60 1.23 1.85
CA PRO A 160 26.27 1.95 2.93
C PRO A 160 25.99 3.45 2.92
N ARG A 161 25.85 4.05 1.75
CA ARG A 161 25.48 5.47 1.61
C ARG A 161 24.06 5.72 2.10
N CYS A 162 23.11 4.88 1.69
CA CYS A 162 21.74 4.95 2.18
C CYS A 162 21.67 4.82 3.71
N ALA A 163 22.40 3.86 4.29
CA ALA A 163 22.45 3.67 5.74
C ALA A 163 23.01 4.89 6.48
N ARG A 164 23.96 5.62 5.89
CA ARG A 164 24.51 6.89 6.42
C ARG A 164 23.61 8.11 6.18
N GLY A 165 22.44 7.95 5.55
CA GLY A 165 21.49 9.04 5.31
C GLY A 165 21.50 9.61 3.89
N ALA A 166 22.03 8.91 2.88
CA ALA A 166 21.81 9.28 1.48
C ALA A 166 20.32 9.07 1.13
N ILE A 167 19.51 10.09 1.41
CA ILE A 167 18.06 10.04 1.21
C ILE A 167 17.79 9.69 -0.25
N SER A 168 16.86 8.77 -0.46
CA SER A 168 16.54 8.28 -1.78
C SER A 168 15.08 8.52 -2.14
N ALA A 169 14.83 8.65 -3.44
CA ALA A 169 13.50 8.84 -4.03
C ALA A 169 13.24 7.82 -5.13
N PHE A 170 11.96 7.54 -5.37
CA PHE A 170 11.50 6.62 -6.40
C PHE A 170 10.70 7.40 -7.46
N LEU A 171 11.17 7.37 -8.71
CA LEU A 171 10.71 8.21 -9.81
C LEU A 171 10.08 7.35 -10.91
N LEU A 172 8.78 7.07 -10.76
CA LEU A 172 7.99 6.30 -11.73
C LEU A 172 6.95 7.17 -12.43
N THR A 173 6.06 7.79 -11.65
CA THR A 173 4.89 8.56 -12.11
C THR A 173 5.29 9.74 -13.00
N GLU A 174 4.48 10.01 -14.02
CA GLU A 174 4.60 11.12 -14.97
C GLU A 174 3.26 11.88 -15.03
N PRO A 175 3.20 13.09 -15.63
CA PRO A 175 1.97 13.89 -15.65
C PRO A 175 0.70 13.17 -16.11
N ASP A 176 0.80 12.28 -17.11
CA ASP A 176 -0.31 11.48 -17.65
C ASP A 176 -0.19 9.98 -17.33
N VAL A 177 0.72 9.60 -16.41
CA VAL A 177 1.06 8.19 -16.13
C VAL A 177 1.10 7.93 -14.62
N GLY A 178 0.03 7.31 -14.12
CA GLY A 178 -0.09 6.85 -12.73
C GLY A 178 -0.20 5.32 -12.64
N SER A 179 -1.44 4.82 -12.62
CA SER A 179 -1.76 3.40 -12.47
C SER A 179 -1.41 2.52 -13.68
N ASP A 180 -1.17 3.12 -14.85
CA ASP A 180 -0.77 2.44 -16.09
C ASP A 180 0.67 2.80 -16.48
N PRO A 181 1.68 2.21 -15.81
CA PRO A 181 3.08 2.50 -16.10
C PRO A 181 3.53 2.02 -17.49
N ALA A 182 2.71 1.25 -18.21
CA ALA A 182 3.05 0.82 -19.58
C ALA A 182 3.11 2.02 -20.54
N ARG A 183 2.43 3.14 -20.24
CA ARG A 183 2.43 4.39 -21.00
C ARG A 183 3.62 5.31 -20.72
N LEU A 184 4.52 4.93 -19.83
CA LEU A 184 5.70 5.70 -19.45
C LEU A 184 6.49 6.19 -20.68
N ALA A 185 6.72 7.51 -20.72
CA ALA A 185 7.31 8.24 -21.84
C ALA A 185 8.76 8.67 -21.59
N SER A 186 9.23 8.79 -20.33
CA SER A 186 10.65 9.06 -20.04
C SER A 186 11.54 8.01 -20.71
N SER A 187 12.59 8.43 -21.40
CA SER A 187 13.47 7.56 -22.19
C SER A 187 14.85 7.41 -21.55
N ALA A 188 15.51 6.28 -21.81
CA ALA A 188 16.91 6.04 -21.51
C ALA A 188 17.59 5.49 -22.78
N VAL A 189 18.24 6.36 -23.56
CA VAL A 189 18.86 5.99 -24.83
C VAL A 189 20.29 5.48 -24.58
N PRO A 190 20.67 4.28 -25.02
CA PRO A 190 22.05 3.82 -24.93
C PRO A 190 22.99 4.72 -25.74
N ILE A 191 24.09 5.16 -25.13
CA ILE A 191 25.13 5.99 -25.73
C ILE A 191 26.51 5.36 -25.54
N GLU A 192 27.53 5.90 -26.23
CA GLU A 192 28.94 5.46 -26.09
C GLU A 192 29.12 3.93 -26.33
N GLY A 193 28.42 3.39 -27.32
CA GLY A 193 28.45 1.94 -27.60
C GLY A 193 27.80 1.09 -26.50
N GLY A 194 26.90 1.68 -25.70
CA GLY A 194 26.19 1.01 -24.60
C GLY A 194 26.93 1.04 -23.27
N ALA A 195 27.98 1.87 -23.12
CA ALA A 195 28.68 2.07 -21.84
C ALA A 195 27.88 2.95 -20.87
N ALA A 196 26.97 3.78 -21.37
CA ALA A 196 26.09 4.64 -20.58
C ALA A 196 24.72 4.78 -21.25
N TYR A 197 23.78 5.36 -20.51
CA TYR A 197 22.46 5.76 -20.97
C TYR A 197 22.30 7.28 -20.82
N GLU A 198 21.59 7.90 -21.76
CA GLU A 198 21.14 9.30 -21.69
C GLU A 198 19.65 9.30 -21.36
N LEU A 199 19.27 9.91 -20.23
CA LEU A 199 17.90 9.96 -19.74
C LEU A 199 17.24 11.32 -20.03
N ASP A 200 16.01 11.27 -20.52
CA ASP A 200 15.15 12.43 -20.80
C ASP A 200 13.73 12.16 -20.31
N GLY A 201 13.11 13.14 -19.64
CA GLY A 201 11.74 12.98 -19.14
C GLY A 201 11.33 13.96 -18.05
N VAL A 202 10.06 13.89 -17.66
CA VAL A 202 9.51 14.60 -16.49
C VAL A 202 8.79 13.60 -15.58
N LYS A 203 9.17 13.60 -14.31
CA LYS A 203 8.57 12.78 -13.26
C LYS A 203 7.74 13.66 -12.33
N LEU A 204 6.56 13.17 -11.98
CA LEU A 204 5.57 13.87 -11.15
C LEU A 204 5.38 13.13 -9.84
N TRP A 205 5.08 13.89 -8.79
CA TRP A 205 4.84 13.42 -7.43
C TRP A 205 6.00 12.61 -6.86
N THR A 206 7.22 13.13 -7.05
CA THR A 206 8.47 12.46 -6.65
C THR A 206 8.71 12.64 -5.16
N THR A 207 8.12 11.78 -4.31
CA THR A 207 8.40 11.81 -2.87
C THR A 207 9.88 11.59 -2.61
N ASN A 208 10.43 12.41 -1.73
CA ASN A 208 11.84 12.69 -1.47
C ASN A 208 12.63 13.33 -2.61
N GLY A 209 12.08 13.49 -3.82
CA GLY A 209 12.83 13.97 -5.00
C GLY A 209 13.45 15.37 -4.82
N VAL A 210 12.82 16.22 -3.99
CA VAL A 210 13.33 17.55 -3.64
C VAL A 210 14.59 17.50 -2.77
N VAL A 211 14.76 16.42 -2.00
CA VAL A 211 15.80 16.29 -0.96
C VAL A 211 16.77 15.13 -1.17
N ALA A 212 16.51 14.27 -2.15
CA ALA A 212 17.24 13.04 -2.38
C ALA A 212 18.67 13.29 -2.86
N GLU A 213 19.59 12.45 -2.41
CA GLU A 213 20.93 12.30 -2.99
C GLU A 213 20.93 11.23 -4.09
N LEU A 214 20.09 10.19 -3.93
CA LEU A 214 20.00 9.08 -4.86
C LEU A 214 18.57 8.91 -5.37
N LEU A 215 18.41 8.59 -6.65
CA LEU A 215 17.12 8.39 -7.29
C LEU A 215 17.07 6.97 -7.85
N VAL A 216 15.92 6.31 -7.75
CA VAL A 216 15.57 5.17 -8.62
C VAL A 216 14.69 5.72 -9.73
N VAL A 217 15.21 5.79 -10.96
CA VAL A 217 14.46 6.33 -12.10
C VAL A 217 13.99 5.20 -12.99
N MET A 218 12.69 5.21 -13.28
CA MET A 218 12.08 4.32 -14.27
C MET A 218 12.03 5.02 -15.62
N ALA A 219 12.69 4.44 -16.62
CA ALA A 219 12.77 4.99 -17.97
C ALA A 219 12.74 3.89 -19.03
N ARG A 220 12.17 4.19 -20.19
CA ARG A 220 12.06 3.26 -21.31
C ARG A 220 13.33 3.26 -22.15
N VAL A 221 13.95 2.10 -22.26
CA VAL A 221 15.03 1.88 -23.21
C VAL A 221 14.40 1.51 -24.57
N PRO A 222 14.75 2.21 -25.67
CA PRO A 222 14.27 1.84 -26.99
C PRO A 222 14.84 0.48 -27.40
N LYS A 223 14.04 -0.33 -28.11
CA LYS A 223 14.52 -1.58 -28.68
C LYS A 223 15.42 -1.28 -29.88
N SER A 224 16.64 -1.81 -29.88
CA SER A 224 17.60 -1.67 -30.98
C SER A 224 18.50 -2.90 -31.06
N GLU A 225 19.38 -2.96 -32.06
CA GLU A 225 20.36 -4.04 -32.13
C GLU A 225 21.22 -4.06 -30.86
N GLY A 226 21.37 -5.24 -30.24
CA GLY A 226 22.09 -5.41 -28.97
C GLY A 226 21.34 -4.99 -27.71
N HIS A 227 20.14 -4.41 -27.82
CA HIS A 227 19.33 -3.92 -26.70
C HIS A 227 17.94 -4.55 -26.69
N ARG A 228 17.56 -5.14 -25.55
CA ARG A 228 16.25 -5.77 -25.35
C ARG A 228 15.12 -4.73 -25.39
N GLY A 229 15.40 -3.51 -24.95
CA GLY A 229 14.44 -2.44 -24.74
C GLY A 229 13.49 -2.72 -23.56
N GLY A 230 12.52 -1.83 -23.38
CA GLY A 230 11.49 -1.92 -22.35
C GLY A 230 11.72 -0.96 -21.18
N ILE A 231 10.83 -1.01 -20.18
CA ILE A 231 10.95 -0.17 -18.99
C ILE A 231 12.07 -0.73 -18.11
N SER A 232 13.05 0.11 -17.79
CA SER A 232 14.24 -0.23 -17.00
C SER A 232 14.36 0.67 -15.78
N ALA A 233 15.02 0.18 -14.73
CA ALA A 233 15.24 0.90 -13.48
C ALA A 233 16.72 1.27 -13.33
N PHE A 234 17.01 2.51 -12.93
CA PHE A 234 18.39 3.02 -12.79
C PHE A 234 18.60 3.66 -11.43
N VAL A 235 19.76 3.43 -10.82
CA VAL A 235 20.24 4.29 -9.72
C VAL A 235 20.87 5.54 -10.33
N VAL A 236 20.32 6.71 -10.03
CA VAL A 236 20.80 7.99 -10.57
C VAL A 236 21.17 8.90 -9.42
N GLU A 237 22.33 9.51 -9.51
CA GLU A 237 22.75 10.55 -8.58
C GLU A 237 21.94 11.82 -8.81
N ALA A 238 21.31 12.37 -7.78
CA ALA A 238 20.38 13.50 -7.92
C ALA A 238 21.06 14.80 -8.38
N ASP A 239 22.37 14.94 -8.16
CA ASP A 239 23.20 16.07 -8.63
C ASP A 239 23.81 15.85 -10.02
N THR A 240 23.41 14.80 -10.74
CA THR A 240 23.88 14.59 -12.12
C THR A 240 23.45 15.77 -13.00
N PRO A 241 24.36 16.34 -13.81
CA PRO A 241 24.00 17.41 -14.75
C PRO A 241 22.82 17.01 -15.63
N GLY A 242 21.85 17.93 -15.77
CA GLY A 242 20.61 17.70 -16.51
C GLY A 242 19.39 17.36 -15.64
N ILE A 243 19.58 17.11 -14.34
CA ILE A 243 18.47 16.95 -13.38
C ILE A 243 18.06 18.33 -12.82
N THR A 244 16.75 18.59 -12.78
CA THR A 244 16.19 19.80 -12.17
C THR A 244 14.90 19.47 -11.42
N VAL A 245 14.81 19.85 -10.16
CA VAL A 245 13.56 19.83 -9.40
C VAL A 245 12.82 21.14 -9.71
N GLU A 246 11.87 21.09 -10.63
CA GLU A 246 11.18 22.29 -11.14
C GLU A 246 10.19 22.89 -10.13
N ARG A 247 9.56 22.01 -9.33
CA ARG A 247 8.50 22.37 -8.39
C ARG A 247 8.57 21.50 -7.15
N ARG A 248 8.20 22.09 -6.01
CA ARG A 248 7.81 21.38 -4.80
C ARG A 248 6.29 21.40 -4.71
N ASN A 249 5.66 20.23 -4.69
CA ASN A 249 4.21 20.10 -4.67
C ASN A 249 3.66 20.38 -3.26
N ALA A 250 2.42 20.86 -3.20
CA ALA A 250 1.65 21.00 -1.97
C ALA A 250 0.37 20.14 -2.06
N PHE A 251 -0.08 19.60 -0.93
CA PHE A 251 -1.21 18.69 -0.86
C PHE A 251 -2.17 19.07 0.27
N MET A 252 -3.36 18.48 0.26
CA MET A 252 -4.38 18.63 1.32
C MET A 252 -3.87 18.26 2.72
N GLY A 253 -3.01 17.24 2.79
CA GLY A 253 -2.40 16.74 4.02
C GLY A 253 -0.96 16.30 3.77
N LEU A 254 -0.34 15.68 4.76
CA LEU A 254 1.09 15.41 4.83
C LEU A 254 1.92 16.68 4.65
N HIS A 255 1.54 17.78 5.30
CA HIS A 255 2.35 19.00 5.25
C HIS A 255 3.80 18.68 5.65
N GLY A 256 4.75 19.23 4.91
CA GLY A 256 6.17 18.88 5.06
C GLY A 256 6.65 17.66 4.27
N ILE A 257 5.77 16.92 3.59
CA ILE A 257 6.23 15.91 2.62
C ILE A 257 7.11 16.57 1.56
N GLU A 258 8.30 16.02 1.35
CA GLU A 258 9.22 16.52 0.33
C GLU A 258 8.88 15.87 -1.01
N ASN A 259 8.01 16.50 -1.78
CA ASN A 259 7.49 15.92 -3.02
C ASN A 259 7.63 16.94 -4.16
N GLY A 260 8.01 16.50 -5.35
CA GLY A 260 8.29 17.43 -6.44
C GLY A 260 7.91 16.99 -7.84
N VAL A 261 8.25 17.88 -8.78
CA VAL A 261 8.32 17.62 -10.22
C VAL A 261 9.80 17.63 -10.59
N THR A 262 10.28 16.54 -11.17
CA THR A 262 11.70 16.36 -11.51
C THR A 262 11.85 16.19 -13.01
N ARG A 263 12.52 17.15 -13.65
CA ARG A 263 12.93 17.06 -15.06
C ARG A 263 14.31 16.44 -15.17
N MET A 264 14.46 15.60 -16.19
CA MET A 264 15.72 15.06 -16.66
C MET A 264 15.90 15.48 -18.11
N TYR A 265 17.01 16.13 -18.41
CA TYR A 265 17.41 16.44 -19.78
C TYR A 265 18.85 16.02 -20.02
N LYS A 266 19.04 15.05 -20.91
CA LYS A 266 20.34 14.47 -21.25
C LYS A 266 21.16 14.03 -20.04
N VAL A 267 20.50 13.38 -19.08
CA VAL A 267 21.12 12.92 -17.84
C VAL A 267 21.93 11.67 -18.14
N ARG A 268 23.25 11.75 -18.03
CA ARG A 268 24.15 10.62 -18.27
C ARG A 268 24.17 9.67 -17.08
N VAL A 269 23.84 8.40 -17.30
CA VAL A 269 23.82 7.34 -16.29
C VAL A 269 24.71 6.18 -16.75
N PRO A 270 25.72 5.75 -15.96
CA PRO A 270 26.56 4.62 -16.32
C PRO A 270 25.76 3.31 -16.47
N ARG A 271 26.21 2.39 -17.33
CA ARG A 271 25.53 1.10 -17.54
C ARG A 271 25.46 0.28 -16.25
N GLU A 272 26.49 0.34 -15.42
CA GLU A 272 26.58 -0.34 -14.12
C GLU A 272 25.52 0.12 -13.11
N ASN A 273 24.84 1.24 -13.36
CA ASN A 273 23.75 1.73 -12.52
C ASN A 273 22.36 1.19 -12.92
N LEU A 274 22.27 0.41 -14.01
CA LEU A 274 21.06 -0.34 -14.37
C LEU A 274 20.78 -1.43 -13.31
N ILE A 275 19.60 -1.40 -12.71
CA ILE A 275 19.18 -2.39 -11.71
C ILE A 275 18.56 -3.59 -12.43
N GLY A 276 19.05 -4.80 -12.15
CA GLY A 276 18.62 -6.00 -12.86
C GLY A 276 19.02 -5.98 -14.33
N ARG A 277 18.16 -6.49 -15.21
CA ARG A 277 18.41 -6.48 -16.66
C ARG A 277 17.55 -5.43 -17.34
N GLU A 278 17.99 -5.00 -18.51
CA GLU A 278 17.21 -4.13 -19.38
C GLU A 278 15.80 -4.72 -19.62
N GLY A 279 14.76 -3.89 -19.44
CA GLY A 279 13.36 -4.29 -19.52
C GLY A 279 12.76 -4.92 -18.26
N ASP A 280 13.55 -5.17 -17.21
CA ASP A 280 13.04 -5.73 -15.94
C ASP A 280 12.50 -4.65 -14.97
N GLY A 281 12.52 -3.37 -15.34
CA GLY A 281 12.24 -2.23 -14.45
C GLY A 281 10.83 -2.24 -13.84
N LEU A 282 9.80 -2.52 -14.64
CA LEU A 282 8.43 -2.60 -14.12
C LEU A 282 8.26 -3.79 -13.16
N LYS A 283 8.89 -4.93 -13.46
CA LYS A 283 8.90 -6.09 -12.57
C LYS A 283 9.53 -5.74 -11.22
N ILE A 284 10.69 -5.10 -11.25
CA ILE A 284 11.37 -4.63 -10.03
C ILE A 284 10.46 -3.68 -9.24
N ALA A 285 9.84 -2.70 -9.91
CA ALA A 285 8.91 -1.76 -9.27
C ALA A 285 7.74 -2.47 -8.56
N LEU A 286 7.07 -3.41 -9.24
CA LEU A 286 5.93 -4.14 -8.68
C LEU A 286 6.35 -5.07 -7.55
N THR A 287 7.50 -5.74 -7.65
CA THR A 287 8.05 -6.56 -6.56
C THR A 287 8.39 -5.72 -5.34
N THR A 288 9.07 -4.59 -5.53
CA THR A 288 9.42 -3.65 -4.45
C THR A 288 8.17 -3.19 -3.68
N LEU A 289 7.07 -2.94 -4.38
CA LEU A 289 5.79 -2.56 -3.75
C LEU A 289 5.16 -3.68 -2.89
N ASN A 290 5.49 -4.96 -3.10
CA ASN A 290 4.84 -6.04 -2.35
C ASN A 290 5.15 -5.98 -0.85
N ALA A 291 6.43 -5.88 -0.47
CA ALA A 291 6.83 -5.66 0.92
C ALA A 291 6.70 -4.18 1.34
N GLY A 292 6.98 -3.25 0.41
CA GLY A 292 6.92 -1.81 0.66
C GLY A 292 5.55 -1.33 1.17
N ARG A 293 4.48 -1.92 0.64
CA ARG A 293 3.08 -1.64 1.04
C ARG A 293 2.82 -1.79 2.53
N LEU A 294 3.60 -2.59 3.26
CA LEU A 294 3.39 -2.85 4.70
C LEU A 294 3.66 -1.61 5.58
N ALA A 295 4.33 -0.58 5.04
CA ALA A 295 4.45 0.71 5.71
C ALA A 295 3.11 1.43 5.89
N ILE A 296 2.19 1.33 4.91
CA ILE A 296 0.90 2.02 4.94
C ILE A 296 -0.03 1.45 6.04
N PRO A 297 -0.26 0.13 6.15
CA PRO A 297 -0.97 -0.47 7.28
C PRO A 297 -0.37 -0.09 8.62
N ALA A 298 0.96 0.02 8.72
CA ALA A 298 1.62 0.41 9.96
C ALA A 298 1.19 1.81 10.39
N MET A 299 1.32 2.80 9.49
CA MET A 299 0.86 4.17 9.77
C MET A 299 -0.65 4.25 10.06
N CYS A 300 -1.47 3.46 9.36
CA CYS A 300 -2.92 3.35 9.59
C CYS A 300 -3.25 2.78 10.98
N ALA A 301 -2.53 1.75 11.43
CA ALA A 301 -2.70 1.18 12.77
C ALA A 301 -2.24 2.18 13.85
N GLY A 302 -1.15 2.91 13.63
CA GLY A 302 -0.70 4.00 14.50
C GLY A 302 -1.76 5.10 14.64
N ALA A 303 -2.34 5.54 13.53
CA ALA A 303 -3.46 6.48 13.49
C ALA A 303 -4.69 5.96 14.25
N GLY A 304 -5.04 4.68 14.09
CA GLY A 304 -6.12 4.04 14.83
C GLY A 304 -5.88 4.06 16.35
N LYS A 305 -4.67 3.70 16.80
CA LYS A 305 -4.28 3.73 18.22
C LYS A 305 -4.39 5.14 18.82
N TRP A 306 -3.89 6.15 18.10
CA TRP A 306 -4.01 7.53 18.53
C TRP A 306 -5.47 7.98 18.58
N SER A 307 -6.25 7.64 17.56
CA SER A 307 -7.68 7.98 17.49
C SER A 307 -8.47 7.40 18.64
N LEU A 308 -8.27 6.12 18.95
CA LEU A 308 -8.91 5.46 20.09
C LEU A 308 -8.54 6.13 21.42
N LYS A 309 -7.27 6.49 21.61
CA LYS A 309 -6.81 7.20 22.81
C LYS A 309 -7.55 8.53 22.98
N ILE A 310 -7.61 9.35 21.93
CA ILE A 310 -8.30 10.64 21.96
C ILE A 310 -9.80 10.46 22.16
N ALA A 311 -10.43 9.53 21.45
CA ALA A 311 -11.86 9.26 21.57
C ALA A 311 -12.23 8.85 23.01
N ARG A 312 -11.44 7.95 23.63
CA ARG A 312 -11.61 7.51 25.02
C ARG A 312 -11.52 8.68 26.00
N GLU A 313 -10.47 9.50 25.89
CA GLU A 313 -10.24 10.63 26.78
C GLU A 313 -11.33 11.69 26.65
N TRP A 314 -11.64 12.11 25.41
CA TRP A 314 -12.65 13.12 25.15
C TRP A 314 -14.05 12.69 25.58
N SER A 315 -14.41 11.44 25.27
CA SER A 315 -15.78 10.95 25.51
C SER A 315 -16.10 10.77 26.99
N GLY A 316 -15.08 10.60 27.83
CA GLY A 316 -15.24 10.54 29.29
C GLY A 316 -15.41 11.91 29.95
N VAL A 317 -14.79 12.97 29.41
CA VAL A 317 -14.83 14.31 30.03
C VAL A 317 -15.94 15.20 29.48
N ARG A 318 -16.36 14.99 28.22
CA ARG A 318 -17.41 15.80 27.61
C ARG A 318 -18.78 15.36 28.12
N VAL A 319 -19.52 16.29 28.73
CA VAL A 319 -20.88 16.05 29.24
C VAL A 319 -21.92 16.68 28.30
N GLN A 320 -22.95 15.90 27.94
CA GLN A 320 -24.17 16.37 27.28
C GLN A 320 -25.37 15.64 27.87
N TRP A 321 -26.48 16.38 28.04
CA TRP A 321 -27.69 15.86 28.69
C TRP A 321 -27.41 15.19 30.05
N GLY A 322 -26.52 15.79 30.86
CA GLY A 322 -26.26 15.39 32.23
C GLY A 322 -25.34 14.19 32.45
N LYS A 323 -24.80 13.56 31.39
CA LYS A 323 -23.83 12.46 31.50
C LYS A 323 -22.68 12.56 30.51
N ALA A 324 -21.60 11.82 30.76
CA ALA A 324 -20.47 11.73 29.83
C ALA A 324 -20.96 11.23 28.46
N ILE A 325 -20.43 11.76 27.36
CA ILE A 325 -20.94 11.39 26.04
C ILE A 325 -20.71 9.91 25.72
N ALA A 326 -19.71 9.28 26.32
CA ALA A 326 -19.47 7.83 26.23
C ALA A 326 -20.66 6.99 26.72
N GLU A 327 -21.52 7.51 27.59
CA GLU A 327 -22.70 6.81 28.10
C GLU A 327 -23.93 6.89 27.17
N HIS A 328 -23.83 7.64 26.06
CA HIS A 328 -24.86 7.63 25.02
C HIS A 328 -24.53 6.53 24.01
N ALA A 329 -25.48 5.61 23.77
CA ALA A 329 -25.26 4.43 22.91
C ALA A 329 -24.69 4.77 21.51
N ALA A 330 -25.11 5.90 20.93
CA ALA A 330 -24.60 6.37 19.64
C ALA A 330 -23.09 6.63 19.64
N VAL A 331 -22.53 7.13 20.74
CA VAL A 331 -21.08 7.36 20.92
C VAL A 331 -20.39 6.08 21.38
N ALA A 332 -21.00 5.32 22.28
CA ALA A 332 -20.48 4.03 22.74
C ALA A 332 -20.24 3.06 21.56
N ASN A 333 -21.14 3.02 20.58
CA ASN A 333 -20.98 2.22 19.37
C ASN A 333 -19.76 2.63 18.55
N LYS A 334 -19.49 3.95 18.44
CA LYS A 334 -18.32 4.49 17.73
C LYS A 334 -17.03 4.16 18.46
N LEU A 335 -17.00 4.27 19.80
CA LEU A 335 -15.88 3.85 20.63
C LEU A 335 -15.60 2.35 20.50
N SER A 336 -16.65 1.52 20.53
CA SER A 336 -16.55 0.07 20.33
C SER A 336 -15.97 -0.28 18.96
N PHE A 337 -16.47 0.35 17.89
CA PHE A 337 -15.94 0.19 16.54
C PHE A 337 -14.46 0.60 16.44
N MET A 338 -14.10 1.79 16.95
CA MET A 338 -12.72 2.27 16.94
C MET A 338 -11.78 1.33 17.71
N ALA A 339 -12.19 0.85 18.88
CA ALA A 339 -11.38 -0.05 19.70
C ALA A 339 -11.14 -1.40 19.00
N ALA A 340 -12.22 -2.07 18.60
CA ALA A 340 -12.15 -3.39 17.99
C ALA A 340 -11.45 -3.36 16.63
N THR A 341 -11.71 -2.34 15.81
CA THR A 341 -11.07 -2.19 14.48
C THR A 341 -9.61 -1.79 14.60
N THR A 342 -9.23 -0.95 15.56
CA THR A 342 -7.81 -0.63 15.82
C THR A 342 -7.02 -1.87 16.21
N TYR A 343 -7.58 -2.72 17.06
CA TYR A 343 -6.95 -4.00 17.41
C TYR A 343 -6.76 -4.91 16.18
N ALA A 344 -7.77 -4.97 15.31
CA ALA A 344 -7.69 -5.71 14.05
C ALA A 344 -6.69 -5.12 13.05
N LEU A 345 -6.58 -3.78 12.93
CA LEU A 345 -5.55 -3.10 12.13
C LEU A 345 -4.15 -3.55 12.55
N GLU A 346 -3.91 -3.57 13.87
CA GLU A 346 -2.64 -4.01 14.43
C GLU A 346 -2.40 -5.51 14.16
N ALA A 347 -3.42 -6.35 14.29
CA ALA A 347 -3.32 -7.78 14.00
C ALA A 347 -2.96 -8.06 12.52
N VAL A 348 -3.57 -7.32 11.60
CA VAL A 348 -3.32 -7.43 10.16
C VAL A 348 -1.90 -7.02 9.82
N VAL A 349 -1.43 -5.84 10.27
CA VAL A 349 -0.07 -5.39 9.96
C VAL A 349 0.99 -6.29 10.59
N ASP A 350 0.80 -6.71 11.83
CA ASP A 350 1.78 -7.57 12.52
C ASP A 350 1.89 -8.93 11.86
N LEU A 351 0.75 -9.58 11.54
CA LEU A 351 0.76 -10.88 10.87
C LEU A 351 1.44 -10.78 9.51
N SER A 352 1.06 -9.79 8.68
CA SER A 352 1.64 -9.62 7.35
C SER A 352 3.13 -9.31 7.41
N ALA A 353 3.58 -8.50 8.39
CA ALA A 353 5.00 -8.18 8.58
C ALA A 353 5.81 -9.40 9.02
N GLN A 354 5.29 -10.21 9.94
CA GLN A 354 5.99 -11.42 10.35
C GLN A 354 6.03 -12.48 9.23
N MET A 355 4.94 -12.63 8.46
CA MET A 355 4.95 -13.51 7.30
C MET A 355 6.01 -13.09 6.27
N ASN A 356 6.23 -11.78 6.12
CA ASN A 356 7.32 -11.24 5.29
C ASN A 356 8.70 -11.62 5.83
N ASP A 357 8.91 -11.41 7.14
CA ASP A 357 10.18 -11.66 7.81
C ASP A 357 10.59 -13.14 7.80
N GLU A 358 9.63 -14.05 8.05
CA GLU A 358 9.89 -15.49 8.00
C GLU A 358 10.20 -15.99 6.58
N GLY A 359 9.71 -15.30 5.55
CA GLY A 359 9.87 -15.69 4.16
C GLY A 359 9.31 -17.09 3.83
N ARG A 360 8.45 -17.68 4.67
CA ARG A 360 7.83 -19.00 4.44
C ARG A 360 6.61 -18.94 3.54
N ASN A 361 5.96 -17.78 3.48
CA ASN A 361 4.75 -17.55 2.70
C ASN A 361 5.04 -16.61 1.53
N ASP A 362 4.21 -16.71 0.49
CA ASP A 362 4.06 -15.64 -0.49
C ASP A 362 3.09 -14.60 0.08
N ILE A 363 3.57 -13.38 0.29
CA ILE A 363 2.83 -12.32 0.98
C ILE A 363 2.15 -11.32 0.04
N ARG A 364 2.19 -11.54 -1.28
CA ARG A 364 1.74 -10.54 -2.26
C ARG A 364 0.28 -10.14 -2.07
N ILE A 365 -0.59 -11.14 -1.86
CA ILE A 365 -2.02 -10.89 -1.63
C ILE A 365 -2.22 -10.36 -0.21
N GLU A 366 -1.56 -10.93 0.79
CA GLU A 366 -1.66 -10.52 2.19
C GLU A 366 -1.29 -9.06 2.39
N ALA A 367 -0.19 -8.59 1.80
CA ALA A 367 0.25 -7.20 1.86
C ALA A 367 -0.69 -6.25 1.11
N ALA A 368 -1.23 -6.68 -0.05
CA ALA A 368 -2.22 -5.90 -0.78
C ALA A 368 -3.55 -5.78 -0.01
N LEU A 369 -4.03 -6.88 0.59
CA LEU A 369 -5.20 -6.89 1.47
C LEU A 369 -4.96 -6.03 2.72
N ALA A 370 -3.79 -6.14 3.34
CA ALA A 370 -3.42 -5.34 4.49
C ALA A 370 -3.46 -3.84 4.14
N LYS A 371 -2.85 -3.42 3.03
CA LYS A 371 -2.85 -2.03 2.56
C LYS A 371 -4.26 -1.53 2.27
N LEU A 372 -5.01 -2.28 1.46
CA LEU A 372 -6.38 -1.94 1.08
C LEU A 372 -7.27 -1.80 2.32
N TRP A 373 -7.37 -2.85 3.11
CA TRP A 373 -8.28 -2.90 4.25
C TRP A 373 -7.92 -1.88 5.32
N SER A 374 -6.62 -1.74 5.63
CA SER A 374 -6.18 -0.85 6.70
C SER A 374 -6.37 0.62 6.35
N SER A 375 -6.11 1.01 5.10
CA SER A 375 -6.31 2.39 4.64
C SER A 375 -7.78 2.79 4.59
N GLU A 376 -8.67 1.89 4.16
CA GLU A 376 -10.12 2.12 4.19
C GLU A 376 -10.64 2.24 5.63
N MET A 377 -10.29 1.30 6.51
CA MET A 377 -10.76 1.32 7.90
C MET A 377 -10.19 2.47 8.73
N ALA A 378 -8.94 2.87 8.49
CA ALA A 378 -8.36 4.03 9.19
C ALA A 378 -9.08 5.34 8.82
N CYS A 379 -9.49 5.51 7.56
CA CYS A 379 -10.30 6.67 7.16
C CYS A 379 -11.65 6.68 7.89
N VAL A 380 -12.31 5.53 8.03
CA VAL A 380 -13.56 5.44 8.80
C VAL A 380 -13.34 5.76 10.28
N ILE A 381 -12.25 5.27 10.89
CA ILE A 381 -11.90 5.60 12.27
C ILE A 381 -11.68 7.11 12.45
N SER A 382 -10.99 7.75 11.51
CA SER A 382 -10.72 9.19 11.54
C SER A 382 -12.00 10.03 11.43
N ASP A 383 -12.86 9.71 10.47
CA ASP A 383 -14.17 10.36 10.32
C ASP A 383 -15.03 10.21 11.59
N GLU A 384 -15.04 9.00 12.16
CA GLU A 384 -15.75 8.73 13.40
C GLU A 384 -15.18 9.51 14.59
N LEU A 385 -13.86 9.73 14.64
CA LEU A 385 -13.23 10.55 15.66
C LEU A 385 -13.60 12.03 15.51
N ILE A 386 -13.65 12.57 14.28
CA ILE A 386 -14.17 13.92 14.02
C ILE A 386 -15.59 14.02 14.59
N GLN A 387 -16.45 13.07 14.25
CA GLN A 387 -17.85 13.07 14.67
C GLN A 387 -18.00 12.99 16.19
N VAL A 388 -17.19 12.18 16.89
CA VAL A 388 -17.17 12.08 18.36
C VAL A 388 -16.72 13.38 19.02
N ARG A 389 -15.80 14.13 18.39
CA ARG A 389 -15.33 15.43 18.88
C ARG A 389 -16.20 16.62 18.43
N GLY A 390 -17.09 16.44 17.47
CA GLY A 390 -17.95 17.48 16.92
C GLY A 390 -17.13 18.66 16.38
N GLY A 391 -17.52 19.90 16.70
CA GLY A 391 -16.81 21.10 16.22
C GLY A 391 -15.32 21.13 16.59
N ARG A 392 -14.91 20.53 17.72
CA ARG A 392 -13.49 20.41 18.10
C ARG A 392 -12.70 19.38 17.29
N GLY A 393 -13.39 18.49 16.60
CA GLY A 393 -12.80 17.55 15.65
C GLY A 393 -12.49 18.22 14.31
N TYR A 394 -13.30 19.20 13.90
CA TYR A 394 -13.15 19.96 12.65
C TYR A 394 -12.23 21.18 12.77
N GLU A 395 -12.07 21.70 13.99
CA GLU A 395 -11.21 22.85 14.26
C GLU A 395 -9.72 22.49 14.30
N THR A 396 -8.87 23.35 13.73
CA THR A 396 -7.41 23.15 13.69
C THR A 396 -6.79 23.16 15.09
N ALA A 397 -5.70 22.41 15.26
CA ALA A 397 -5.00 22.32 16.54
C ALA A 397 -4.48 23.69 17.04
N ALA A 398 -4.00 24.55 16.14
CA ALA A 398 -3.56 25.90 16.46
C ALA A 398 -4.71 26.76 17.00
N SER A 399 -5.92 26.66 16.43
CA SER A 399 -7.10 27.40 16.89
C SER A 399 -7.61 26.92 18.25
N LEU A 400 -7.54 25.60 18.51
CA LEU A 400 -7.79 25.04 19.85
C LEU A 400 -6.81 25.61 20.89
N ALA A 401 -5.51 25.59 20.56
CA ALA A 401 -4.45 26.06 21.44
C ALA A 401 -4.58 27.56 21.77
N ALA A 402 -4.95 28.38 20.77
CA ALA A 402 -5.05 29.83 20.90
C ALA A 402 -6.04 30.29 22.00
N ARG A 403 -6.99 29.43 22.39
CA ARG A 403 -7.93 29.69 23.49
C ARG A 403 -7.70 28.81 24.73
N GLY A 404 -6.53 28.19 24.84
CA GLY A 404 -6.13 27.40 26.01
C GLY A 404 -6.67 25.96 26.06
N GLU A 405 -7.19 25.43 24.95
CA GLU A 405 -7.55 24.01 24.86
C GLU A 405 -6.36 23.16 24.41
N ARG A 406 -6.42 21.86 24.72
CA ARG A 406 -5.44 20.90 24.21
C ARG A 406 -5.48 20.90 22.69
N ALA A 407 -4.32 21.13 22.07
CA ALA A 407 -4.11 21.14 20.62
C ALA A 407 -4.17 19.71 20.05
N VAL A 408 -5.37 19.16 19.89
CA VAL A 408 -5.56 17.81 19.36
C VAL A 408 -5.91 17.88 17.86
N PRO A 409 -4.97 17.54 16.96
CA PRO A 409 -5.07 17.76 15.50
C PRO A 409 -5.89 16.68 14.79
N VAL A 410 -7.20 16.57 15.09
CA VAL A 410 -8.05 15.54 14.46
C VAL A 410 -8.34 15.85 13.00
N GLU A 411 -8.57 17.12 12.63
CA GLU A 411 -8.75 17.50 11.22
C GLU A 411 -7.50 17.22 10.37
N GLN A 412 -6.31 17.39 10.97
CA GLN A 412 -5.05 17.06 10.30
C GLN A 412 -4.94 15.55 10.04
N LEU A 413 -5.26 14.72 11.04
CA LEU A 413 -5.26 13.27 10.88
C LEU A 413 -6.10 12.83 9.68
N ASP A 414 -7.29 13.42 9.52
CA ASP A 414 -8.21 13.09 8.44
C ASP A 414 -7.64 13.45 7.06
N ARG A 415 -7.09 14.67 6.93
CA ARG A 415 -6.39 15.11 5.72
C ARG A 415 -5.20 14.21 5.39
N ASP A 416 -4.44 13.82 6.40
CA ASP A 416 -3.21 13.04 6.25
C ASP A 416 -3.46 11.57 5.90
N LEU A 417 -4.58 11.00 6.34
CA LEU A 417 -4.97 9.62 6.02
C LEU A 417 -5.52 9.47 4.60
N ARG A 418 -6.10 10.53 4.02
CA ARG A 418 -6.81 10.46 2.74
C ARG A 418 -5.94 9.88 1.61
N ILE A 419 -4.66 10.21 1.60
CA ILE A 419 -3.70 9.77 0.57
C ILE A 419 -3.42 8.27 0.60
N ASN A 420 -3.61 7.60 1.75
CA ASN A 420 -3.32 6.16 1.91
C ASN A 420 -4.21 5.26 1.04
N ARG A 421 -5.34 5.78 0.57
CA ARG A 421 -6.25 5.11 -0.38
C ARG A 421 -5.87 5.33 -1.86
N ILE A 422 -4.90 6.20 -2.13
CA ILE A 422 -4.53 6.63 -3.49
C ILE A 422 -3.15 6.12 -3.88
N PHE A 423 -2.11 6.47 -3.10
CA PHE A 423 -0.74 6.11 -3.45
C PHE A 423 -0.42 4.64 -3.15
N GLU A 424 0.75 4.17 -3.58
CA GLU A 424 1.17 2.75 -3.50
C GLU A 424 0.13 1.78 -4.09
N GLY A 425 -0.59 2.26 -5.11
CA GLY A 425 -1.73 1.61 -5.76
C GLY A 425 -3.05 2.00 -5.11
N SER A 426 -3.95 2.64 -5.88
CA SER A 426 -5.25 3.05 -5.37
C SER A 426 -6.08 1.85 -4.90
N SER A 427 -7.07 2.08 -4.04
CA SER A 427 -7.97 1.02 -3.58
C SER A 427 -8.63 0.25 -4.74
N GLU A 428 -8.94 0.93 -5.84
CA GLU A 428 -9.49 0.32 -7.06
C GLU A 428 -8.46 -0.62 -7.72
N ILE A 429 -7.23 -0.16 -7.90
CA ILE A 429 -6.16 -0.98 -8.48
C ILE A 429 -5.78 -2.14 -7.57
N MET A 430 -5.79 -1.96 -6.24
CA MET A 430 -5.56 -3.05 -5.29
C MET A 430 -6.63 -4.13 -5.40
N ARG A 431 -7.91 -3.74 -5.55
CA ARG A 431 -8.99 -4.70 -5.82
C ARG A 431 -8.77 -5.46 -7.12
N LEU A 432 -8.35 -4.80 -8.19
CA LEU A 432 -8.08 -5.47 -9.46
C LEU A 432 -6.88 -6.43 -9.36
N LEU A 433 -5.79 -6.00 -8.72
CA LEU A 433 -4.61 -6.83 -8.48
C LEU A 433 -4.97 -8.08 -7.69
N VAL A 434 -5.65 -7.93 -6.54
CA VAL A 434 -6.04 -9.07 -5.70
C VAL A 434 -7.07 -9.95 -6.40
N ALA A 435 -8.04 -9.37 -7.11
CA ALA A 435 -9.03 -10.14 -7.87
C ALA A 435 -8.35 -11.00 -8.94
N ARG A 436 -7.38 -10.45 -9.66
CA ARG A 436 -6.60 -11.15 -10.67
C ARG A 436 -5.83 -12.34 -10.09
N GLU A 437 -5.20 -12.16 -8.92
CA GLU A 437 -4.52 -13.23 -8.20
C GLU A 437 -5.49 -14.28 -7.62
N ALA A 438 -6.66 -13.84 -7.14
CA ALA A 438 -7.69 -14.72 -6.59
C ALA A 438 -8.23 -15.70 -7.65
N VAL A 439 -8.31 -15.29 -8.92
CA VAL A 439 -8.75 -16.16 -10.03
C VAL A 439 -7.61 -16.86 -10.77
N ASP A 440 -6.35 -16.59 -10.42
CA ASP A 440 -5.16 -17.06 -11.15
C ASP A 440 -5.07 -18.60 -11.23
N ALA A 441 -5.41 -19.30 -10.14
CA ALA A 441 -5.44 -20.77 -10.14
C ALA A 441 -6.49 -21.33 -11.10
N HIS A 442 -7.63 -20.64 -11.23
CA HIS A 442 -8.69 -21.03 -12.16
C HIS A 442 -8.29 -20.77 -13.62
N LEU A 443 -7.62 -19.64 -13.88
CA LEU A 443 -7.10 -19.33 -15.22
C LEU A 443 -5.99 -20.29 -15.63
N THR A 444 -5.08 -20.64 -14.71
CA THR A 444 -4.04 -21.66 -14.93
C THR A 444 -4.63 -23.06 -15.17
N ALA A 445 -5.73 -23.40 -14.49
CA ALA A 445 -6.44 -24.64 -14.70
C ALA A 445 -7.18 -24.67 -16.05
N ALA A 446 -7.78 -23.55 -16.45
CA ALA A 446 -8.44 -23.39 -17.75
C ALA A 446 -7.42 -23.43 -18.90
N GLY A 447 -6.26 -22.79 -18.77
CA GLY A 447 -5.21 -22.76 -19.80
C GLY A 447 -5.77 -22.35 -21.17
N ASP A 448 -5.38 -23.09 -22.21
CA ASP A 448 -5.75 -22.85 -23.61
C ASP A 448 -7.26 -22.91 -23.91
N LEU A 449 -8.12 -23.32 -22.97
CA LEU A 449 -9.58 -23.19 -23.11
C LEU A 449 -10.02 -21.73 -23.24
N ALA A 450 -9.30 -20.81 -22.60
CA ALA A 450 -9.59 -19.39 -22.62
C ALA A 450 -8.97 -18.67 -23.83
N ASP A 451 -8.11 -19.34 -24.59
CA ASP A 451 -7.45 -18.78 -25.77
C ASP A 451 -8.31 -18.99 -27.04
N PRO A 452 -8.80 -17.92 -27.68
CA PRO A 452 -9.55 -18.02 -28.93
C PRO A 452 -8.73 -18.65 -30.07
N HIS A 453 -7.40 -18.50 -30.06
CA HIS A 453 -6.48 -18.94 -31.11
C HIS A 453 -5.89 -20.35 -30.92
N ALA A 454 -6.09 -20.98 -29.76
CA ALA A 454 -5.59 -22.33 -29.51
C ALA A 454 -6.28 -23.38 -30.39
N ASP A 455 -5.49 -24.38 -30.84
CA ASP A 455 -5.99 -25.49 -31.66
C ASP A 455 -6.93 -26.43 -30.87
N THR A 456 -7.70 -27.24 -31.59
CA THR A 456 -8.69 -28.17 -31.00
C THR A 456 -8.07 -29.23 -30.09
N GLY A 457 -6.83 -29.64 -30.34
CA GLY A 457 -6.10 -30.60 -29.50
C GLY A 457 -5.61 -29.99 -28.18
N ALA A 458 -5.12 -28.76 -28.23
CA ALA A 458 -4.73 -27.95 -27.09
C ALA A 458 -5.94 -27.66 -26.19
N LYS A 459 -7.07 -27.24 -26.79
CA LYS A 459 -8.34 -27.04 -26.10
C LYS A 459 -8.85 -28.32 -25.43
N ALA A 460 -8.75 -29.48 -26.07
CA ALA A 460 -9.15 -30.76 -25.48
C ALA A 460 -8.27 -31.16 -24.27
N ARG A 461 -6.95 -30.98 -24.35
CA ARG A 461 -6.03 -31.22 -23.22
C ARG A 461 -6.28 -30.27 -22.06
N ALA A 462 -6.49 -28.98 -22.36
CA ALA A 462 -6.85 -27.97 -21.38
C ALA A 462 -8.18 -28.31 -20.70
N ALA A 463 -9.19 -28.77 -21.44
CA ALA A 463 -10.47 -29.25 -20.91
C ALA A 463 -10.31 -30.42 -19.93
N ALA A 464 -9.47 -31.40 -20.26
CA ALA A 464 -9.20 -32.52 -19.36
C ALA A 464 -8.50 -32.06 -18.06
N LYS A 465 -7.51 -31.17 -18.15
CA LYS A 465 -6.80 -30.60 -16.99
C LYS A 465 -7.73 -29.78 -16.10
N ALA A 466 -8.53 -28.89 -16.69
CA ALA A 466 -9.54 -28.10 -16.00
C ALA A 466 -10.56 -29.01 -15.30
N SER A 467 -11.07 -30.02 -16.00
CA SER A 467 -12.03 -30.99 -15.43
C SER A 467 -11.44 -31.72 -14.23
N GLY A 468 -10.17 -32.16 -14.31
CA GLY A 468 -9.48 -32.80 -13.19
C GLY A 468 -9.28 -31.89 -11.97
N PHE A 469 -8.99 -30.61 -12.20
CA PHE A 469 -8.92 -29.61 -11.13
C PHE A 469 -10.28 -29.39 -10.47
N TYR A 470 -11.32 -29.06 -11.26
CA TYR A 470 -12.65 -28.75 -10.74
C TYR A 470 -13.34 -29.96 -10.09
N ALA A 471 -13.14 -31.17 -10.62
CA ALA A 471 -13.67 -32.41 -10.02
C ALA A 471 -13.09 -32.67 -8.62
N LYS A 472 -11.84 -32.26 -8.35
CA LYS A 472 -11.23 -32.36 -7.01
C LYS A 472 -11.60 -31.20 -6.11
N TRP A 473 -11.73 -30.00 -6.66
CA TRP A 473 -11.91 -28.76 -5.90
C TRP A 473 -13.38 -28.50 -5.52
N LEU A 474 -14.34 -28.63 -6.46
CA LEU A 474 -15.75 -28.32 -6.21
C LEU A 474 -16.36 -29.12 -5.05
N PRO A 475 -16.12 -30.44 -4.89
CA PRO A 475 -16.67 -31.19 -3.76
C PRO A 475 -16.19 -30.67 -2.40
N GLN A 476 -14.97 -30.11 -2.35
CA GLN A 476 -14.44 -29.55 -1.12
C GLN A 476 -15.28 -28.35 -0.67
N LEU A 477 -15.90 -27.60 -1.57
CA LEU A 477 -16.65 -26.40 -1.20
C LEU A 477 -17.98 -26.68 -0.49
N VAL A 478 -18.48 -27.92 -0.50
CA VAL A 478 -19.83 -28.26 0.02
C VAL A 478 -19.90 -28.24 1.55
N ALA A 479 -18.93 -28.89 2.20
CA ALA A 479 -18.87 -29.02 3.65
C ALA A 479 -17.42 -28.97 4.13
N GLY A 480 -17.22 -28.51 5.37
CA GLY A 480 -15.89 -28.34 5.94
C GLY A 480 -15.95 -28.15 7.45
N LYS A 481 -14.78 -27.92 8.07
CA LYS A 481 -14.65 -27.81 9.52
C LYS A 481 -15.57 -26.73 10.10
N GLY A 482 -15.85 -25.66 9.36
CA GLY A 482 -16.74 -24.58 9.79
C GLY A 482 -18.20 -25.00 10.01
N GLN A 483 -18.64 -26.15 9.51
CA GLN A 483 -19.96 -26.73 9.82
C GLN A 483 -19.95 -27.62 11.07
N VAL A 484 -18.77 -28.04 11.54
CA VAL A 484 -18.61 -28.86 12.74
C VAL A 484 -18.61 -27.93 13.97
N PRO A 485 -19.60 -28.01 14.87
CA PRO A 485 -19.72 -27.06 15.99
C PRO A 485 -18.53 -27.06 16.96
N THR A 486 -17.84 -28.20 17.08
CA THR A 486 -16.69 -28.40 17.98
C THR A 486 -15.33 -28.07 17.36
N SER A 487 -15.28 -27.68 16.08
CA SER A 487 -14.02 -27.31 15.43
C SER A 487 -13.47 -25.98 15.94
N PHE A 488 -12.14 -25.84 15.90
CA PHE A 488 -11.39 -24.68 16.38
C PHE A 488 -11.60 -24.40 17.89
N GLY A 489 -11.93 -25.44 18.67
CA GLY A 489 -12.25 -25.33 20.09
C GLY A 489 -11.12 -24.71 20.93
N GLU A 490 -9.88 -24.79 20.44
CA GLU A 490 -8.70 -24.14 21.03
C GLU A 490 -8.82 -22.61 21.12
N PHE A 491 -9.67 -21.99 20.29
CA PHE A 491 -9.95 -20.55 20.27
C PHE A 491 -11.17 -20.14 21.11
N GLY A 492 -11.73 -21.03 21.95
CA GLY A 492 -12.82 -20.69 22.87
C GLY A 492 -14.01 -19.96 22.21
N VAL A 493 -14.31 -18.75 22.69
CA VAL A 493 -15.42 -17.91 22.15
C VAL A 493 -15.19 -17.43 20.72
N LEU A 494 -13.93 -17.35 20.26
CA LEU A 494 -13.56 -16.93 18.91
C LEU A 494 -13.68 -18.08 17.90
N ALA A 495 -13.78 -19.34 18.35
CA ALA A 495 -13.96 -20.51 17.49
C ALA A 495 -15.15 -20.34 16.51
N LYS A 496 -16.23 -19.70 16.96
CA LYS A 496 -17.42 -19.43 16.12
C LYS A 496 -17.10 -18.51 14.94
N HIS A 497 -16.15 -17.59 15.10
CA HIS A 497 -15.71 -16.65 14.06
C HIS A 497 -14.78 -17.34 13.06
N LEU A 498 -13.87 -18.20 13.52
CA LEU A 498 -13.07 -19.02 12.61
C LEU A 498 -13.93 -19.98 11.79
N ARG A 499 -14.97 -20.57 12.41
CA ARG A 499 -15.98 -21.34 11.66
C ARG A 499 -16.74 -20.47 10.66
N PHE A 500 -17.07 -19.22 11.01
CA PHE A 500 -17.67 -18.27 10.08
C PHE A 500 -16.75 -18.01 8.89
N VAL A 501 -15.46 -17.72 9.14
CA VAL A 501 -14.47 -17.50 8.08
C VAL A 501 -14.35 -18.71 7.17
N GLU A 502 -14.26 -19.91 7.73
CA GLU A 502 -14.15 -21.14 6.94
C GLU A 502 -15.37 -21.40 6.04
N ARG A 503 -16.59 -21.17 6.55
CA ARG A 503 -17.80 -21.31 5.73
C ARG A 503 -17.87 -20.24 4.64
N HIS A 504 -17.48 -19.01 4.96
CA HIS A 504 -17.56 -17.88 4.06
C HIS A 504 -16.46 -17.84 3.02
N SER A 505 -15.27 -18.41 3.28
CA SER A 505 -14.26 -18.63 2.25
C SER A 505 -14.76 -19.61 1.18
N ARG A 506 -15.47 -20.68 1.58
CA ARG A 506 -16.13 -21.59 0.63
C ARG A 506 -17.26 -20.89 -0.14
N LYS A 507 -18.06 -20.05 0.52
CA LYS A 507 -19.12 -19.24 -0.13
C LYS A 507 -18.52 -18.25 -1.13
N LEU A 508 -17.39 -17.63 -0.78
CA LEU A 508 -16.63 -16.72 -1.62
C LEU A 508 -16.15 -17.45 -2.88
N ALA A 509 -15.45 -18.57 -2.72
CA ALA A 509 -14.98 -19.42 -3.82
C ALA A 509 -16.09 -19.84 -4.79
N ARG A 510 -17.25 -20.29 -4.25
CA ARG A 510 -18.42 -20.62 -5.08
C ARG A 510 -18.96 -19.41 -5.82
N SER A 511 -19.05 -18.25 -5.15
CA SER A 511 -19.57 -17.02 -5.76
C SER A 511 -18.66 -16.54 -6.89
N THR A 512 -17.35 -16.56 -6.67
CA THR A 512 -16.34 -16.28 -7.70
C THR A 512 -16.48 -17.24 -8.88
N PHE A 513 -16.62 -18.54 -8.62
CA PHE A 513 -16.84 -19.54 -9.66
C PHE A 513 -18.14 -19.31 -10.45
N TYR A 514 -19.24 -18.92 -9.79
CA TYR A 514 -20.49 -18.54 -10.47
C TYR A 514 -20.30 -17.30 -11.34
N GLY A 515 -19.54 -16.31 -10.87
CA GLY A 515 -19.18 -15.15 -11.68
C GLY A 515 -18.37 -15.54 -12.92
N MET A 516 -17.35 -16.39 -12.76
CA MET A 516 -16.56 -16.94 -13.87
C MET A 516 -17.43 -17.70 -14.88
N ALA A 517 -18.35 -18.55 -14.41
CA ALA A 517 -19.26 -19.28 -15.28
C ALA A 517 -20.23 -18.36 -16.03
N ARG A 518 -20.72 -17.31 -15.36
CA ARG A 518 -21.69 -16.34 -15.92
C ARG A 518 -21.06 -15.42 -16.97
N TRP A 519 -19.89 -14.85 -16.67
CA TRP A 519 -19.29 -13.80 -17.49
C TRP A 519 -18.08 -14.26 -18.32
N GLN A 520 -17.50 -15.43 -18.02
CA GLN A 520 -16.34 -15.97 -18.74
C GLN A 520 -15.20 -14.93 -18.86
N ALA A 521 -14.65 -14.73 -20.06
CA ALA A 521 -13.63 -13.72 -20.31
C ALA A 521 -14.08 -12.29 -19.96
N ALA A 522 -15.39 -12.00 -20.02
CA ALA A 522 -15.91 -10.67 -19.67
C ALA A 522 -15.95 -10.42 -18.14
N LEU A 523 -15.61 -11.40 -17.29
CA LEU A 523 -15.52 -11.21 -15.84
C LEU A 523 -14.53 -10.10 -15.47
N GLU A 524 -13.44 -9.96 -16.21
CA GLU A 524 -12.44 -8.90 -15.99
C GLU A 524 -13.03 -7.49 -16.09
N LYS A 525 -14.14 -7.33 -16.82
CA LYS A 525 -14.87 -6.06 -16.98
C LYS A 525 -15.91 -5.83 -15.87
N GLN A 526 -16.17 -6.84 -15.04
CA GLN A 526 -17.11 -6.78 -13.91
C GLN A 526 -16.39 -6.32 -12.64
N GLN A 527 -15.77 -5.15 -12.70
CA GLN A 527 -14.89 -4.65 -11.64
C GLN A 527 -15.63 -4.41 -10.31
N GLY A 528 -16.92 -4.03 -10.34
CA GLY A 528 -17.74 -3.90 -9.12
C GLY A 528 -17.95 -5.25 -8.41
N PHE A 529 -18.24 -6.32 -9.17
CA PHE A 529 -18.33 -7.68 -8.63
C PHE A 529 -16.97 -8.15 -8.06
N LEU A 530 -15.90 -8.02 -8.84
CA LEU A 530 -14.54 -8.42 -8.43
C LEU A 530 -14.07 -7.64 -7.19
N GLY A 531 -14.38 -6.35 -7.13
CA GLY A 531 -14.07 -5.51 -5.98
C GLY A 531 -14.74 -6.00 -4.69
N ARG A 532 -16.04 -6.35 -4.75
CA ARG A 532 -16.75 -6.92 -3.61
C ARG A 532 -16.21 -8.29 -3.21
N VAL A 533 -15.80 -9.13 -4.16
CA VAL A 533 -15.10 -10.41 -3.88
C VAL A 533 -13.83 -10.16 -3.07
N VAL A 534 -13.02 -9.18 -3.47
CA VAL A 534 -11.79 -8.81 -2.74
C VAL A 534 -12.10 -8.25 -1.37
N ASP A 535 -13.08 -7.35 -1.24
CA ASP A 535 -13.46 -6.75 0.04
C ASP A 535 -13.98 -7.82 1.04
N ILE A 536 -14.69 -8.85 0.55
CA ILE A 536 -15.04 -10.02 1.39
C ILE A 536 -13.77 -10.74 1.84
N GLY A 537 -12.84 -11.04 0.92
CA GLY A 537 -11.57 -11.67 1.25
C GLY A 537 -10.76 -10.87 2.29
N ALA A 538 -10.76 -9.55 2.18
CA ALA A 538 -10.11 -8.62 3.10
C ALA A 538 -10.68 -8.72 4.52
N GLU A 539 -12.01 -8.70 4.68
CA GLU A 539 -12.68 -8.89 5.97
C GLU A 539 -12.37 -10.27 6.57
N LEU A 540 -12.42 -11.34 5.76
CA LEU A 540 -12.12 -12.69 6.21
C LEU A 540 -10.65 -12.84 6.66
N PHE A 541 -9.73 -12.20 5.96
CA PHE A 541 -8.32 -12.13 6.34
C PHE A 541 -8.15 -11.39 7.67
N ALA A 542 -8.76 -10.20 7.81
CA ALA A 542 -8.70 -9.42 9.04
C ALA A 542 -9.31 -10.17 10.25
N MET A 543 -10.43 -10.85 10.08
CA MET A 543 -11.04 -11.69 11.11
C MET A 543 -10.09 -12.81 11.55
N SER A 544 -9.41 -13.46 10.59
CA SER A 544 -8.46 -14.53 10.87
C SER A 544 -7.26 -14.00 11.66
N ALA A 545 -6.62 -12.93 11.17
CA ALA A 545 -5.47 -12.29 11.80
C ALA A 545 -5.78 -11.86 13.24
N THR A 546 -6.96 -11.27 13.45
CA THR A 546 -7.42 -10.82 14.77
C THR A 546 -7.59 -11.98 15.74
N CYS A 547 -8.20 -13.09 15.30
CA CYS A 547 -8.38 -14.28 16.14
C CYS A 547 -7.04 -14.94 16.50
N VAL A 548 -6.12 -15.08 15.53
CA VAL A 548 -4.82 -15.71 15.80
C VAL A 548 -3.92 -14.85 16.69
N LYS A 549 -3.99 -13.52 16.58
CA LYS A 549 -3.28 -12.60 17.48
C LYS A 549 -3.84 -12.65 18.90
N ALA A 550 -5.17 -12.66 19.06
CA ALA A 550 -5.79 -12.76 20.38
C ALA A 550 -5.40 -14.07 21.08
N GLU A 551 -5.34 -15.18 20.34
CA GLU A 551 -4.87 -16.45 20.88
C GLU A 551 -3.40 -16.43 21.29
N MET A 552 -2.54 -15.80 20.50
CA MET A 552 -1.14 -15.61 20.87
C MET A 552 -1.01 -14.81 22.19
N GLN A 553 -1.73 -13.69 22.31
CA GLN A 553 -1.68 -12.85 23.51
C GLN A 553 -2.19 -13.59 24.75
N ARG A 554 -3.27 -14.38 24.62
CA ARG A 554 -3.78 -15.22 25.70
C ARG A 554 -2.77 -16.26 26.18
N GLN A 555 -1.96 -16.82 25.28
CA GLN A 555 -0.90 -17.75 25.64
C GLN A 555 0.29 -17.07 26.35
N GLU A 556 0.47 -15.76 26.18
CA GLU A 556 1.57 -14.98 26.76
C GLU A 556 1.20 -14.35 28.11
N ASN A 557 0.03 -13.72 28.17
CA ASN A 557 -0.48 -13.02 29.33
C ASN A 557 -2.00 -13.19 29.41
N GLU A 558 -2.48 -13.91 30.42
CA GLU A 558 -3.90 -14.26 30.55
C GLU A 558 -4.81 -13.01 30.62
N ALA A 559 -4.43 -11.98 31.38
CA ALA A 559 -5.24 -10.78 31.56
C ALA A 559 -5.33 -9.91 30.30
N GLU A 560 -4.20 -9.72 29.61
CA GLU A 560 -4.20 -9.03 28.30
C GLU A 560 -4.90 -9.86 27.24
N GLY A 561 -4.78 -11.19 27.31
CA GLY A 561 -5.46 -12.15 26.47
C GLY A 561 -6.98 -12.06 26.54
N ASP A 562 -7.55 -11.95 27.73
CA ASP A 562 -9.01 -11.84 27.90
C ASP A 562 -9.55 -10.56 27.24
N ALA A 563 -8.87 -9.42 27.44
CA ALA A 563 -9.23 -8.15 26.79
C ALA A 563 -9.08 -8.23 25.26
N ALA A 564 -8.01 -8.88 24.78
CA ALA A 564 -7.79 -9.12 23.36
C ALA A 564 -8.89 -9.99 22.73
N TYR A 565 -9.34 -11.02 23.45
CA TYR A 565 -10.45 -11.88 23.07
C TYR A 565 -11.78 -11.13 22.98
N GLU A 566 -12.05 -10.22 23.92
CA GLU A 566 -13.23 -9.36 23.89
C GLU A 566 -13.23 -8.48 22.63
N LEU A 567 -12.13 -7.76 22.38
CA LEU A 567 -12.00 -6.90 21.20
C LEU A 567 -12.08 -7.71 19.90
N ALA A 568 -11.46 -8.88 19.84
CA ALA A 568 -11.52 -9.78 18.69
C ALA A 568 -12.95 -10.27 18.42
N ASP A 569 -13.71 -10.66 19.47
CA ASP A 569 -15.10 -11.08 19.33
C ASP A 569 -15.99 -9.95 18.82
N VAL A 570 -15.84 -8.73 19.37
CA VAL A 570 -16.58 -7.55 18.92
C VAL A 570 -16.25 -7.22 17.46
N PHE A 571 -14.96 -7.18 17.11
CA PHE A 571 -14.51 -6.93 15.75
C PHE A 571 -15.13 -7.93 14.77
N CYS A 572 -15.05 -9.23 15.09
CA CYS A 572 -15.52 -10.28 14.21
C CYS A 572 -17.05 -10.26 14.04
N ARG A 573 -17.82 -9.86 15.07
CA ARG A 573 -19.27 -9.65 14.93
C ARG A 573 -19.59 -8.50 13.97
N GLN A 574 -18.88 -7.39 14.09
CA GLN A 574 -19.05 -6.23 13.20
C GLN A 574 -18.60 -6.55 11.76
N ALA A 575 -17.47 -7.24 11.60
CA ALA A 575 -16.96 -7.72 10.32
C ALA A 575 -17.91 -8.70 9.64
N ALA A 576 -18.51 -9.63 10.38
CA ALA A 576 -19.49 -10.57 9.84
C ALA A 576 -20.70 -9.85 9.20
N LEU A 577 -21.18 -8.75 9.80
CA LEU A 577 -22.25 -7.94 9.21
C LEU A 577 -21.81 -7.27 7.90
N ARG A 578 -20.57 -6.77 7.83
CA ARG A 578 -20.01 -6.21 6.59
C ARG A 578 -19.87 -7.28 5.51
N VAL A 579 -19.39 -8.47 5.86
CA VAL A 579 -19.26 -9.62 4.97
C VAL A 579 -20.61 -10.02 4.38
N GLU A 580 -21.67 -10.13 5.19
CA GLU A 580 -23.00 -10.49 4.67
C GLU A 580 -23.56 -9.41 3.74
N LYS A 581 -23.38 -8.12 4.07
CA LYS A 581 -23.76 -7.01 3.19
C LYS A 581 -23.01 -7.07 1.84
N LEU A 582 -21.72 -7.39 1.85
CA LEU A 582 -20.92 -7.52 0.63
C LEU A 582 -21.38 -8.72 -0.21
N PHE A 583 -21.69 -9.86 0.42
CA PHE A 583 -22.21 -11.04 -0.28
C PHE A 583 -23.55 -10.76 -0.96
N ASP A 584 -24.45 -10.03 -0.31
CA ASP A 584 -25.70 -9.60 -0.91
C ASP A 584 -25.45 -8.68 -2.12
N GLY A 585 -24.56 -7.70 -1.94
CA GLY A 585 -24.16 -6.76 -2.98
C GLY A 585 -23.47 -7.38 -4.20
N LEU A 586 -23.02 -8.64 -4.15
CA LEU A 586 -22.51 -9.34 -5.34
C LEU A 586 -23.57 -9.47 -6.43
N TRP A 587 -24.84 -9.61 -6.03
CA TRP A 587 -25.95 -9.89 -6.95
C TRP A 587 -27.08 -8.85 -6.89
N HIS A 588 -27.17 -8.11 -5.78
CA HIS A 588 -28.12 -7.01 -5.60
C HIS A 588 -27.36 -5.67 -5.57
N ASN A 589 -27.15 -5.08 -6.74
CA ASN A 589 -26.42 -3.82 -6.90
C ASN A 589 -26.93 -3.01 -8.10
N THR A 590 -26.33 -1.84 -8.30
CA THR A 590 -26.67 -0.86 -9.35
C THR A 590 -25.63 -0.77 -10.47
N ASP A 591 -24.64 -1.67 -10.51
CA ASP A 591 -23.43 -1.52 -11.34
C ASP A 591 -23.75 -1.26 -12.84
N ASP A 592 -24.74 -1.96 -13.40
CA ASP A 592 -25.16 -1.78 -14.79
C ASP A 592 -25.80 -0.41 -15.05
N ALA A 593 -26.65 0.06 -14.12
CA ALA A 593 -27.27 1.38 -14.21
C ALA A 593 -26.23 2.49 -14.04
N ASP A 594 -25.31 2.32 -13.08
CA ASP A 594 -24.23 3.26 -12.81
C ASP A 594 -23.32 3.42 -14.05
N LYS A 595 -23.01 2.32 -14.75
CA LYS A 595 -22.26 2.36 -16.02
C LYS A 595 -22.98 3.15 -17.11
N GLN A 596 -24.30 2.98 -17.25
CA GLN A 596 -25.09 3.74 -18.23
C GLN A 596 -25.15 5.23 -17.88
N VAL A 597 -25.28 5.56 -16.59
CA VAL A 597 -25.26 6.94 -16.08
C VAL A 597 -23.87 7.55 -16.22
N ALA A 598 -22.79 6.79 -16.09
CA ALA A 598 -21.43 7.28 -16.33
C ALA A 598 -21.24 7.70 -17.79
N HIS A 599 -21.60 6.85 -18.76
CA HIS A 599 -21.65 7.24 -20.18
C HIS A 599 -22.56 8.46 -20.40
N SER A 600 -23.63 8.48 -19.60
CA SER A 600 -24.52 9.61 -19.33
C SER A 600 -23.90 10.98 -19.31
N ILE A 601 -23.08 11.08 -18.28
CA ILE A 601 -22.40 12.27 -17.83
C ILE A 601 -21.37 12.69 -18.88
N LEU A 602 -20.62 11.73 -19.43
CA LEU A 602 -19.58 12.00 -20.43
C LEU A 602 -20.14 12.54 -21.75
N GLU A 603 -21.38 12.18 -22.12
CA GLU A 603 -22.10 12.77 -23.25
C GLU A 603 -22.67 14.18 -22.95
N GLY A 604 -22.53 14.68 -21.73
CA GLY A 604 -23.08 15.98 -21.30
C GLY A 604 -24.59 15.97 -21.07
N ARG A 605 -25.27 14.82 -21.06
CA ARG A 605 -26.74 14.74 -20.94
C ARG A 605 -27.29 15.33 -19.64
N TYR A 606 -26.48 15.36 -18.59
CA TYR A 606 -26.85 15.89 -17.27
C TYR A 606 -26.15 17.21 -16.93
N ALA A 607 -25.51 17.89 -17.89
CA ALA A 607 -24.81 19.16 -17.65
C ALA A 607 -25.74 20.26 -17.08
N TRP A 608 -27.06 20.11 -17.20
CA TRP A 608 -28.02 21.00 -16.55
C TRP A 608 -27.95 20.96 -15.01
N LEU A 609 -27.38 19.91 -14.39
CA LEU A 609 -27.14 19.85 -12.94
C LEU A 609 -26.05 20.82 -12.48
N GLU A 610 -25.20 21.29 -13.39
CA GLU A 610 -24.12 22.24 -13.09
C GLU A 610 -24.64 23.69 -12.98
N ARG A 611 -25.91 23.94 -13.29
CA ARG A 611 -26.50 25.27 -13.21
C ARG A 611 -26.57 25.75 -11.76
N GLY A 612 -26.16 26.99 -11.53
CA GLY A 612 -26.25 27.64 -10.22
C GLY A 612 -24.97 27.54 -9.38
N VAL A 613 -23.90 26.93 -9.91
CA VAL A 613 -22.55 26.96 -9.34
C VAL A 613 -21.59 27.69 -10.27
N VAL A 614 -20.45 28.11 -9.73
CA VAL A 614 -19.32 28.68 -10.47
C VAL A 614 -18.14 27.72 -10.28
N ASP A 615 -17.43 27.40 -11.35
CA ASP A 615 -16.14 26.72 -11.28
C ASP A 615 -15.00 27.74 -11.29
N PRO A 616 -14.37 28.03 -10.13
CA PRO A 616 -13.27 28.99 -10.07
C PRO A 616 -11.97 28.50 -10.73
N SER A 617 -11.89 27.22 -11.14
CA SER A 617 -10.72 26.66 -11.81
C SER A 617 -10.75 26.79 -13.33
N GLU A 618 -11.91 27.18 -13.90
CA GLU A 618 -12.04 27.32 -15.35
C GLU A 618 -11.06 28.37 -15.90
N GLY A 619 -10.25 27.98 -16.89
CA GLY A 619 -9.23 28.85 -17.50
C GLY A 619 -7.88 28.91 -16.77
N THR A 620 -7.67 28.19 -15.66
CA THR A 620 -6.37 28.19 -14.96
C THR A 620 -5.31 27.29 -15.62
N GLY A 621 -5.72 26.37 -16.51
CA GLY A 621 -4.81 25.46 -17.21
C GLY A 621 -5.53 24.23 -17.80
N PRO A 622 -4.80 23.33 -18.50
CA PRO A 622 -5.35 22.06 -18.95
C PRO A 622 -5.51 21.08 -17.77
N TRP A 623 -6.33 20.03 -17.97
CA TRP A 623 -6.48 18.94 -16.99
C TRP A 623 -5.17 18.22 -16.68
N ILE A 624 -4.35 18.00 -17.72
CA ILE A 624 -3.05 17.36 -17.65
C ILE A 624 -2.08 18.19 -18.47
N THR A 625 -1.01 18.64 -17.85
CA THR A 625 0.02 19.44 -18.52
C THR A 625 0.87 18.55 -19.41
N GLU A 626 1.04 18.95 -20.68
CA GLU A 626 2.01 18.34 -21.58
C GLU A 626 3.43 18.79 -21.23
N TRP A 627 4.41 17.92 -21.46
CA TRP A 627 5.82 18.28 -21.35
C TRP A 627 6.53 18.02 -22.67
N THR A 628 7.50 18.87 -23.00
CA THR A 628 8.36 18.70 -24.18
C THR A 628 9.80 18.39 -23.75
N PRO A 629 10.55 17.62 -24.54
CA PRO A 629 11.99 17.43 -24.31
C PRO A 629 12.75 18.75 -24.36
N GLY A 630 13.71 18.91 -23.45
CA GLY A 630 14.49 20.14 -23.33
C GLY A 630 15.00 20.34 -21.91
N ALA A 631 16.01 21.20 -21.76
CA ALA A 631 16.50 21.61 -20.45
C ALA A 631 15.40 22.37 -19.69
N SER A 632 15.41 22.27 -18.37
CA SER A 632 14.53 23.10 -17.53
C SER A 632 14.88 24.57 -17.70
N THR A 633 13.87 25.43 -17.77
CA THR A 633 14.02 26.88 -17.62
C THR A 633 13.73 27.35 -16.20
N GLU A 634 13.30 26.45 -15.32
CA GLU A 634 12.97 26.72 -13.93
C GLU A 634 14.22 26.67 -13.04
N GLU A 635 14.19 27.43 -11.94
CA GLU A 635 15.18 27.29 -10.87
C GLU A 635 15.16 25.86 -10.31
N ASN A 636 16.35 25.31 -10.02
CA ASN A 636 16.43 24.01 -9.39
C ASN A 636 16.13 24.13 -7.89
N LEU A 637 14.96 23.65 -7.47
CA LEU A 637 14.51 23.68 -6.08
C LEU A 637 15.08 22.54 -5.22
N ALA A 638 16.02 21.76 -5.75
CA ALA A 638 16.69 20.72 -5.00
C ALA A 638 17.41 21.29 -3.76
N ARG A 639 17.23 20.64 -2.62
CA ARG A 639 17.97 20.93 -1.39
C ARG A 639 18.52 19.64 -0.79
N ARG A 640 19.39 19.73 0.22
CA ARG A 640 19.91 18.55 0.93
C ARG A 640 19.70 18.76 2.42
N PHE A 641 19.21 17.73 3.10
CA PHE A 641 19.12 17.72 4.57
C PHE A 641 20.47 17.47 5.22
N LEU A 642 21.26 16.57 4.63
CA LEU A 642 22.52 16.08 5.16
C LEU A 642 23.66 16.42 4.20
N HIS A 643 24.89 16.35 4.71
CA HIS A 643 26.08 16.43 3.86
C HIS A 643 26.15 15.24 2.90
N SER A 644 26.77 15.45 1.73
CA SER A 644 26.88 14.41 0.71
C SER A 644 27.59 13.16 1.25
N THR A 645 27.06 11.99 0.92
CA THR A 645 27.60 10.69 1.38
C THR A 645 28.66 10.08 0.45
N ARG A 646 29.02 10.76 -0.65
CA ARG A 646 29.99 10.29 -1.67
C ARG A 646 31.44 10.15 -1.20
N LEU A 647 31.76 10.56 0.03
CA LEU A 647 33.11 10.53 0.59
C LEU A 647 33.61 9.13 0.91
#